data_AF-A0A975F1W6-F1
#
_entry.id   AF-A0A975F1W6-F1
#
_cell.length_a   1.000
_cell.length_b   1.000
_cell.length_c   1.000
_cell.angle_alpha   90.00
_cell.angle_beta   90.00
_cell.angle_gamma   90.00
#
_symmetry.space_group_name_H-M   'P 1'
#
loop_
_entity.id
_entity.type
_entity.pdbx_description
1 polymer ?
#
loop_
_entity_poly.entity_id
_entity_poly.type
_entity_poly.pdbx_seq_one_letter_code
_entity_poly.pdbx_strand_id
1 'polypeptide(L)'
;MRRAAMFAAVLLTGLAISCSNGSGSGGTPEPDPTPTPKPKHAITFSVDSTTPNGTLKATVGGTEINSGDKVEQGKTIVFTATPDSGYRVKGWTLDGNPVNGTNSSYSFTVTKAAEVKVSFESDSTPLPQYAVTFSVEGGNGTLKAKADGVTETEASPINVEKGKTVTFTAFPAAGYEVKEWQIFGTGMVFEAGTGTAGNNTAKVNLKGNLIVKVSFKVQTLTSKHLVTMAAGANGSISAEPALPAGGMVNENTTIVFTASPDSASYTVDAWTITGGQLLAGGQAGSSTAMVKITEPVTVAVSFKLKPPTTYTVSFGVAGTNGTISATYKADGTAFTSGTAVAENTVLAFTASPDTGYKVEKWTVNGTAVPGNITNTYEHTVTRGADIQVSFVPSVTIPDNFTLSNGAEYKVVDKEQKHVIMTKRESDAGGTVYTVNVKPEYSGITYTLTGFSKQCISGFGYLTSLTAFALSGETAFLSVDGGVLFDKAKTKLIRYPNGKTGTSYTVPTSVTVLGDSSFKGNSKLTAIALPTGLTTIEDGALYACLKLKTVNIPSTLTSIGNAFLGYSKVEDVKIPEGITKLDHMFLYECTKLKTLELPSTLTETGTNLCVNCTALQSVTCMAATPPALGGGAFSGVVLAGVTLKVPSASVSAYQSESIWKDFKKPFVALP
;
A
#
# COMPACT_ATOMS: atom_id res chain seq x y z
N MET A 1 -29.69 24.39 43.18
CA MET A 1 -30.37 23.51 44.16
C MET A 1 -30.22 22.09 43.66
N ARG A 2 -29.72 21.07 44.34
CA ARG A 2 -29.19 20.88 45.70
C ARG A 2 -28.21 19.68 45.62
N ARG A 3 -27.01 19.88 46.18
CA ARG A 3 -26.29 19.02 47.14
C ARG A 3 -25.86 17.59 46.70
N ALA A 4 -24.55 17.32 46.61
CA ALA A 4 -23.61 16.95 47.71
C ALA A 4 -23.75 15.46 48.09
N ALA A 5 -22.73 14.65 48.36
CA ALA A 5 -21.43 14.83 49.02
C ALA A 5 -20.47 13.69 48.57
N MET A 6 -19.17 13.92 48.33
CA MET A 6 -18.05 13.94 49.30
C MET A 6 -17.74 12.56 49.93
N PHE A 7 -16.63 11.94 49.55
CA PHE A 7 -15.66 11.29 50.46
C PHE A 7 -14.31 11.12 49.75
N ALA A 8 -13.23 11.40 50.48
CA ALA A 8 -11.84 11.43 50.02
C ALA A 8 -11.03 10.27 50.64
N ALA A 9 -10.03 9.74 49.91
CA ALA A 9 -8.74 9.25 50.42
C ALA A 9 -7.80 8.73 49.28
N VAL A 10 -6.77 9.53 48.90
CA VAL A 10 -5.31 9.28 49.01
C VAL A 10 -4.83 7.79 48.98
N LEU A 11 -3.81 7.27 48.26
CA LEU A 11 -2.68 7.71 47.41
C LEU A 11 -2.16 6.45 46.62
N LEU A 12 -1.70 6.56 45.36
CA LEU A 12 -0.38 6.11 44.82
C LEU A 12 -0.39 5.93 43.28
N THR A 13 0.35 6.81 42.60
CA THR A 13 1.20 6.62 41.40
C THR A 13 0.80 5.60 40.32
N GLY A 14 0.57 6.10 39.10
CA GLY A 14 0.61 5.31 37.87
C GLY A 14 0.50 6.21 36.63
N LEU A 15 1.60 6.30 35.90
CA LEU A 15 1.87 7.14 34.73
C LEU A 15 0.74 7.16 33.68
N ALA A 16 0.40 8.37 33.22
CA ALA A 16 -0.35 8.59 31.99
C ALA A 16 0.52 8.29 30.77
N ILE A 17 -0.08 7.76 29.69
CA ILE A 17 -0.02 8.30 28.33
C ILE A 17 -1.13 7.67 27.50
N SER A 18 -1.82 8.57 26.79
CA SER A 18 -2.99 8.41 25.93
C SER A 18 -2.74 7.64 24.63
N CYS A 19 -3.82 7.03 24.14
CA CYS A 19 -3.96 6.48 22.81
C CYS A 19 -3.89 7.54 21.69
N SER A 20 -3.33 7.16 20.54
CA SER A 20 -3.86 7.50 19.20
C SER A 20 -3.25 6.60 18.11
N ASN A 21 -4.14 5.99 17.29
CA ASN A 21 -4.09 5.59 15.87
C ASN A 21 -2.71 5.27 15.23
N GLY A 22 -2.45 4.21 14.45
CA GLY A 22 -3.28 3.22 13.74
C GLY A 22 -2.63 2.98 12.36
N SER A 23 -2.24 1.74 12.01
CA SER A 23 -2.04 1.23 10.63
C SER A 23 -1.47 -0.20 10.66
N GLY A 24 -2.02 -1.10 9.85
CA GLY A 24 -1.78 -2.54 9.94
C GLY A 24 -0.56 -3.10 9.21
N SER A 25 -0.25 -4.37 9.51
CA SER A 25 -0.09 -5.49 8.57
C SER A 25 0.56 -6.66 9.34
N GLY A 26 -0.04 -7.85 9.27
CA GLY A 26 0.46 -9.03 9.96
C GLY A 26 0.24 -10.24 9.06
N GLY A 27 1.31 -10.63 8.37
CA GLY A 27 1.42 -11.87 7.62
C GLY A 27 1.48 -13.11 8.51
N THR A 28 1.36 -14.23 7.84
CA THR A 28 1.29 -15.64 8.27
C THR A 28 2.32 -16.11 9.32
N PRO A 29 2.02 -17.11 10.17
CA PRO A 29 3.02 -17.76 11.03
C PRO A 29 3.77 -18.89 10.30
N GLU A 30 5.11 -18.84 10.38
CA GLU A 30 6.10 -19.85 9.95
C GLU A 30 6.54 -20.73 11.17
N PRO A 31 7.44 -21.74 11.04
CA PRO A 31 7.34 -23.04 11.69
C PRO A 31 8.12 -23.16 13.04
N ASP A 32 7.96 -24.32 13.68
CA ASP A 32 8.43 -24.74 15.01
C ASP A 32 9.86 -24.29 15.42
N PRO A 33 10.09 -23.79 16.66
CA PRO A 33 11.36 -23.17 17.03
C PRO A 33 12.45 -24.18 17.35
N THR A 34 13.55 -24.06 16.62
CA THR A 34 14.88 -24.56 17.02
C THR A 34 15.24 -24.08 18.44
N PRO A 35 16.02 -24.84 19.23
CA PRO A 35 16.44 -24.40 20.57
C PRO A 35 17.10 -23.03 20.46
N THR A 36 16.49 -22.02 21.08
CA THR A 36 16.92 -20.63 20.98
C THR A 36 18.42 -20.52 21.28
N PRO A 37 19.24 -19.93 20.38
CA PRO A 37 20.66 -19.76 20.61
C PRO A 37 20.89 -19.00 21.91
N LYS A 38 21.73 -19.54 22.81
CA LYS A 38 22.11 -18.81 24.02
C LYS A 38 22.76 -17.48 23.62
N PRO A 39 22.43 -16.37 24.31
CA PRO A 39 23.02 -15.07 23.99
C PRO A 39 24.54 -15.13 23.97
N LYS A 40 25.18 -14.48 23.00
CA LYS A 40 26.64 -14.32 22.96
C LYS A 40 27.01 -12.91 23.40
N HIS A 41 28.01 -12.81 24.27
CA HIS A 41 28.46 -11.55 24.85
C HIS A 41 29.87 -11.21 24.38
N ALA A 42 30.12 -9.95 24.07
CA ALA A 42 31.45 -9.48 23.65
C ALA A 42 32.40 -9.43 24.85
N ILE A 43 33.61 -9.98 24.68
CA ILE A 43 34.62 -10.03 25.73
C ILE A 43 35.85 -9.30 25.25
N THR A 44 36.18 -8.20 25.92
CA THR A 44 37.38 -7.41 25.63
C THR A 44 38.43 -7.69 26.70
N PHE A 45 39.67 -7.84 26.28
CA PHE A 45 40.78 -8.00 27.20
C PHE A 45 42.06 -7.35 26.70
N SER A 46 42.87 -6.83 27.62
CA SER A 46 44.13 -6.15 27.30
C SER A 46 45.10 -6.17 28.47
N VAL A 47 46.38 -5.94 28.18
CA VAL A 47 47.38 -5.56 29.17
C VAL A 47 47.20 -4.05 29.46
N ASP A 48 47.23 -3.66 30.73
CA ASP A 48 47.15 -2.26 31.13
C ASP A 48 48.26 -1.46 30.44
N SER A 49 47.87 -0.45 29.66
CA SER A 49 48.77 0.34 28.83
C SER A 49 49.78 1.15 29.65
N THR A 50 49.54 1.34 30.95
CA THR A 50 50.48 1.98 31.87
C THR A 50 51.58 1.03 32.35
N THR A 51 51.40 -0.28 32.20
CA THR A 51 52.37 -1.33 32.59
C THR A 51 52.47 -2.43 31.52
N PRO A 52 53.03 -2.15 30.32
CA PRO A 52 52.98 -3.06 29.17
C PRO A 52 53.95 -4.28 29.26
N ASN A 53 54.41 -4.65 30.46
CA ASN A 53 55.55 -5.55 30.69
C ASN A 53 55.13 -7.03 30.79
N GLY A 54 54.34 -7.50 29.82
CA GLY A 54 53.91 -8.88 29.71
C GLY A 54 52.85 -9.08 28.64
N THR A 55 52.40 -10.32 28.48
CA THR A 55 51.38 -10.71 27.49
C THR A 55 50.15 -11.32 28.16
N LEU A 56 49.00 -11.22 27.49
CA LEU A 56 47.73 -11.80 27.94
C LEU A 56 47.10 -12.62 26.82
N LYS A 57 46.82 -13.89 27.10
CA LYS A 57 46.08 -14.80 26.20
C LYS A 57 44.76 -15.22 26.85
N ALA A 58 43.75 -15.53 26.04
CA ALA A 58 42.45 -16.03 26.51
C ALA A 58 42.02 -17.27 25.71
N THR A 59 41.42 -18.24 26.39
CA THR A 59 40.92 -19.48 25.75
C THR A 59 39.51 -19.85 26.23
N VAL A 60 38.72 -20.48 25.36
CA VAL A 60 37.41 -21.06 25.67
C VAL A 60 37.43 -22.52 25.27
N GLY A 61 37.27 -23.43 26.23
CA GLY A 61 37.38 -24.87 25.97
C GLY A 61 38.75 -25.30 25.41
N GLY A 62 39.81 -24.53 25.70
CA GLY A 62 41.16 -24.76 25.20
C GLY A 62 41.49 -24.07 23.87
N THR A 63 40.50 -23.50 23.17
CA THR A 63 40.72 -22.75 21.92
C THR A 63 40.99 -21.28 22.21
N GLU A 64 42.04 -20.71 21.63
CA GLU A 64 42.40 -19.28 21.77
C GLU A 64 41.34 -18.38 21.12
N ILE A 65 41.01 -17.27 21.80
CA ILE A 65 40.07 -16.24 21.33
C ILE A 65 40.79 -14.89 21.25
N ASN A 66 40.27 -13.98 20.43
CA ASN A 66 40.75 -12.62 20.31
C ASN A 66 39.93 -11.64 21.17
N SER A 67 40.54 -10.53 21.55
CA SER A 67 39.84 -9.44 22.25
C SER A 67 38.76 -8.85 21.34
N GLY A 68 37.52 -8.81 21.84
CA GLY A 68 36.33 -8.39 21.11
C GLY A 68 35.45 -9.56 20.63
N ASP A 69 35.91 -10.81 20.71
CA ASP A 69 35.12 -11.98 20.31
C ASP A 69 33.85 -12.14 21.14
N LYS A 70 32.78 -12.62 20.49
CA LYS A 70 31.49 -12.90 21.14
C LYS A 70 31.44 -14.35 21.63
N VAL A 71 31.44 -14.53 22.95
CA VAL A 71 31.41 -15.85 23.60
C VAL A 71 30.00 -16.17 24.10
N GLU A 72 29.55 -17.41 23.89
CA GLU A 72 28.23 -17.87 24.32
C GLU A 72 28.07 -17.85 25.85
N GLN A 73 26.93 -17.34 26.32
CA GLN A 73 26.56 -17.29 27.73
C GLN A 73 26.62 -18.69 28.36
N GLY A 74 27.29 -18.78 29.50
CA GLY A 74 27.53 -20.02 30.21
C GLY A 74 28.83 -20.75 29.85
N LYS A 75 29.59 -20.28 28.84
CA LYS A 75 30.97 -20.75 28.61
C LYS A 75 31.93 -20.10 29.61
N THR A 76 32.96 -20.84 30.03
CA THR A 76 34.04 -20.33 30.88
C THR A 76 35.24 -19.95 30.04
N ILE A 77 35.75 -18.74 30.25
CA ILE A 77 36.96 -18.22 29.60
C ILE A 77 38.12 -18.33 30.59
N VAL A 78 39.27 -18.79 30.11
CA VAL A 78 40.52 -18.86 30.88
C VAL A 78 41.52 -17.88 30.27
N PHE A 79 41.91 -16.89 31.06
CA PHE A 79 42.93 -15.89 30.76
C PHE A 79 44.26 -16.31 31.38
N THR A 80 45.35 -16.18 30.64
CA THR A 80 46.71 -16.50 31.08
C THR A 80 47.60 -15.29 30.83
N ALA A 81 48.20 -14.77 31.90
CA ALA A 81 49.18 -13.69 31.85
C ALA A 81 50.60 -14.25 31.93
N THR A 82 51.46 -13.81 31.01
CA THR A 82 52.88 -14.15 30.99
C THR A 82 53.68 -12.87 31.17
N PRO A 83 54.19 -12.58 32.38
CA PRO A 83 55.04 -11.42 32.63
C PRO A 83 56.34 -11.49 31.80
N ASP A 84 56.86 -10.33 31.41
CA ASP A 84 58.20 -10.23 30.85
C ASP A 84 59.26 -10.48 31.95
N SER A 85 60.50 -10.74 31.53
CA SER A 85 61.62 -10.97 32.47
C SER A 85 61.80 -9.76 33.39
N GLY A 86 61.87 -9.99 34.72
CA GLY A 86 61.98 -8.93 35.74
C GLY A 86 60.65 -8.32 36.19
N TYR A 87 59.52 -8.92 35.77
CA TYR A 87 58.18 -8.48 36.13
C TYR A 87 57.32 -9.65 36.64
N ARG A 88 56.27 -9.31 37.39
CA ARG A 88 55.23 -10.22 37.85
C ARG A 88 53.85 -9.62 37.68
N VAL A 89 52.81 -10.46 37.76
CA VAL A 89 51.41 -9.98 37.76
C VAL A 89 51.14 -9.18 39.03
N LYS A 90 50.75 -7.91 38.86
CA LYS A 90 50.36 -7.00 39.94
C LYS A 90 48.90 -7.21 40.34
N GLY A 91 48.02 -7.43 39.36
CA GLY A 91 46.59 -7.49 39.59
C GLY A 91 45.78 -7.64 38.31
N TRP A 92 44.56 -8.15 38.45
CA TRP A 92 43.55 -8.20 37.39
C TRP A 92 42.38 -7.30 37.72
N THR A 93 41.68 -6.80 36.71
CA THR A 93 40.37 -6.17 36.87
C THR A 93 39.35 -6.78 35.92
N LEU A 94 38.13 -7.00 36.41
CA LEU A 94 36.95 -7.32 35.61
C LEU A 94 35.98 -6.13 35.68
N ASP A 95 35.66 -5.53 34.54
CA ASP A 95 34.85 -4.31 34.44
C ASP A 95 35.34 -3.19 35.38
N GLY A 96 36.67 -3.04 35.49
CA GLY A 96 37.33 -2.08 36.38
C GLY A 96 37.41 -2.50 37.85
N ASN A 97 36.75 -3.59 38.28
CA ASN A 97 36.81 -4.07 39.65
C ASN A 97 37.99 -5.04 39.85
N PRO A 98 38.81 -4.88 40.91
CA PRO A 98 39.93 -5.79 41.18
C PRO A 98 39.46 -7.24 41.40
N VAL A 99 40.07 -8.18 40.67
CA VAL A 99 39.81 -9.62 40.77
C VAL A 99 41.12 -10.40 40.78
N ASN A 100 41.07 -11.65 41.25
CA ASN A 100 42.10 -12.67 41.03
C ASN A 100 43.55 -12.34 41.47
N GLY A 101 43.78 -11.26 42.21
CA GLY A 101 45.05 -10.90 42.85
C GLY A 101 46.26 -11.02 41.92
N THR A 102 47.32 -11.66 42.40
CA THR A 102 48.61 -11.79 41.68
C THR A 102 48.74 -13.12 40.91
N ASN A 103 47.64 -13.86 40.69
CA ASN A 103 47.67 -15.15 40.00
C ASN A 103 48.03 -14.99 38.51
N SER A 104 48.71 -15.99 37.94
CA SER A 104 49.11 -15.99 36.52
C SER A 104 47.97 -16.37 35.57
N SER A 105 46.83 -16.84 36.09
CA SER A 105 45.64 -17.12 35.29
C SER A 105 44.36 -16.69 36.01
N TYR A 106 43.39 -16.21 35.24
CA TYR A 106 42.06 -15.82 35.71
C TYR A 106 40.99 -16.54 34.88
N SER A 107 39.89 -16.99 35.49
CA SER A 107 38.75 -17.49 34.72
C SER A 107 37.41 -17.05 35.29
N PHE A 108 36.44 -16.85 34.41
CA PHE A 108 35.05 -16.61 34.79
C PHE A 108 34.08 -17.14 33.72
N THR A 109 32.83 -17.36 34.12
CA THR A 109 31.75 -17.80 33.24
C THR A 109 31.01 -16.60 32.66
N VAL A 110 30.83 -16.60 31.34
CA VAL A 110 30.20 -15.49 30.61
C VAL A 110 28.72 -15.39 30.97
N THR A 111 28.34 -14.24 31.53
CA THR A 111 26.94 -13.92 31.86
C THR A 111 26.45 -12.64 31.19
N LYS A 112 27.39 -11.73 30.89
CA LYS A 112 27.19 -10.45 30.19
C LYS A 112 28.49 -10.06 29.46
N ALA A 113 28.45 -8.98 28.69
CA ALA A 113 29.67 -8.38 28.15
C ALA A 113 30.60 -7.94 29.28
N ALA A 114 31.91 -8.13 29.09
CA ALA A 114 32.90 -7.89 30.12
C ALA A 114 34.24 -7.41 29.55
N GLU A 115 34.94 -6.60 30.34
CA GLU A 115 36.32 -6.14 30.10
C GLU A 115 37.27 -6.74 31.13
N VAL A 116 38.33 -7.42 30.69
CA VAL A 116 39.40 -7.96 31.56
C VAL A 116 40.71 -7.25 31.30
N LYS A 117 41.33 -6.69 32.34
CA LYS A 117 42.68 -6.12 32.26
C LYS A 117 43.63 -6.81 33.22
N VAL A 118 44.88 -6.96 32.81
CA VAL A 118 45.98 -7.40 33.67
C VAL A 118 47.06 -6.33 33.72
N SER A 119 47.62 -6.12 34.91
CA SER A 119 48.72 -5.18 35.14
C SER A 119 49.95 -5.91 35.67
N PHE A 120 51.13 -5.38 35.39
CA PHE A 120 52.42 -5.96 35.77
C PHE A 120 53.22 -4.97 36.63
N GLU A 121 54.05 -5.48 37.54
CA GLU A 121 54.98 -4.70 38.35
C GLU A 121 56.36 -5.34 38.38
N SER A 122 57.41 -4.57 38.66
CA SER A 122 58.76 -5.11 38.78
C SER A 122 58.82 -6.14 39.92
N ASP A 123 59.49 -7.26 39.68
CA ASP A 123 59.69 -8.32 40.68
C ASP A 123 60.92 -8.12 41.57
N SER A 124 61.66 -7.02 41.38
CA SER A 124 62.91 -6.71 42.09
C SER A 124 62.81 -6.71 43.62
N THR A 125 61.60 -6.51 44.16
CA THR A 125 61.30 -6.71 45.59
C THR A 125 60.45 -7.98 45.78
N PRO A 126 60.92 -9.01 46.50
CA PRO A 126 60.14 -10.21 46.78
C PRO A 126 58.85 -9.91 47.55
N LEU A 127 57.75 -10.59 47.23
CA LEU A 127 56.52 -10.50 48.03
C LEU A 127 56.65 -11.32 49.31
N PRO A 128 56.00 -10.89 50.42
CA PRO A 128 55.92 -11.72 51.60
C PRO A 128 55.17 -13.01 51.30
N GLN A 129 55.64 -14.11 51.86
CA GLN A 129 54.94 -15.40 51.85
C GLN A 129 54.11 -15.55 53.13
N TYR A 130 52.91 -16.08 53.00
CA TYR A 130 52.02 -16.40 54.11
C TYR A 130 51.90 -17.91 54.28
N ALA A 131 51.87 -18.34 55.54
CA ALA A 131 51.66 -19.73 55.89
C ALA A 131 50.15 -20.06 55.78
N VAL A 132 49.84 -21.13 55.06
CA VAL A 132 48.49 -21.66 54.87
C VAL A 132 48.42 -23.05 55.49
N THR A 133 47.73 -23.15 56.61
CA THR A 133 47.50 -24.42 57.31
C THR A 133 46.11 -24.94 56.99
N PHE A 134 45.96 -26.23 56.77
CA PHE A 134 44.68 -26.84 56.45
C PHE A 134 44.60 -28.27 56.97
N SER A 135 43.41 -28.67 57.42
CA SER A 135 43.20 -29.96 58.05
C SER A 135 41.75 -30.44 57.93
N VAL A 136 41.56 -31.77 57.98
CA VAL A 136 40.24 -32.38 58.14
C VAL A 136 39.91 -32.52 59.63
N GLU A 137 38.73 -32.08 60.04
CA GLU A 137 38.19 -32.31 61.39
C GLU A 137 37.33 -33.56 61.42
N GLY A 138 37.64 -34.49 62.33
CA GLY A 138 36.82 -35.68 62.61
C GLY A 138 36.99 -36.86 61.64
N GLY A 139 37.94 -36.81 60.71
CA GLY A 139 38.21 -37.89 59.73
C GLY A 139 37.22 -37.95 58.56
N ASN A 140 37.08 -39.12 57.91
CA ASN A 140 36.09 -39.40 56.86
C ASN A 140 36.26 -38.65 55.53
N GLY A 141 37.49 -38.24 55.22
CA GLY A 141 37.88 -37.72 53.91
C GLY A 141 39.30 -37.17 53.93
N THR A 142 39.77 -36.65 52.79
CA THR A 142 41.06 -35.94 52.68
C THR A 142 40.86 -34.51 52.18
N LEU A 143 41.87 -33.66 52.37
CA LEU A 143 41.85 -32.26 51.94
C LEU A 143 43.18 -31.93 51.24
N LYS A 144 43.08 -31.40 50.02
CA LYS A 144 44.21 -30.90 49.24
C LYS A 144 44.14 -29.39 49.12
N ALA A 145 45.30 -28.74 49.02
CA ALA A 145 45.42 -27.33 48.68
C ALA A 145 46.29 -27.14 47.43
N LYS A 146 45.93 -26.17 46.61
CA LYS A 146 46.66 -25.73 45.42
C LYS A 146 46.68 -24.21 45.34
N ALA A 147 47.83 -23.63 45.02
CA ALA A 147 47.97 -22.22 44.70
C ALA A 147 48.84 -22.05 43.46
N ASP A 148 48.78 -20.90 42.80
CA ASP A 148 49.66 -20.61 41.67
C ASP A 148 51.14 -20.60 42.13
N GLY A 149 51.99 -21.40 41.48
CA GLY A 149 53.38 -21.67 41.90
C GLY A 149 53.55 -22.79 42.94
N VAL A 150 52.46 -23.36 43.47
CA VAL A 150 52.49 -24.48 44.44
C VAL A 150 51.73 -25.69 43.86
N THR A 151 52.41 -26.83 43.73
CA THR A 151 51.76 -28.07 43.29
C THR A 151 50.67 -28.49 44.26
N GLU A 152 49.57 -29.06 43.73
CA GLU A 152 48.49 -29.55 44.58
C GLU A 152 49.01 -30.61 45.56
N THR A 153 48.74 -30.42 46.84
CA THR A 153 49.32 -31.24 47.90
C THR A 153 48.37 -31.44 49.06
N GLU A 154 48.51 -32.57 49.75
CA GLU A 154 47.88 -32.84 51.05
C GLU A 154 48.76 -32.35 52.23
N ALA A 155 50.01 -31.98 51.95
CA ALA A 155 50.96 -31.53 52.96
C ALA A 155 50.61 -30.12 53.47
N SER A 156 50.61 -29.95 54.78
CA SER A 156 50.29 -28.69 55.45
C SER A 156 51.30 -28.40 56.58
N PRO A 157 51.77 -27.16 56.77
CA PRO A 157 51.40 -25.95 56.03
C PRO A 157 52.10 -25.83 54.66
N ILE A 158 51.50 -25.04 53.75
CA ILE A 158 52.16 -24.55 52.52
C ILE A 158 52.47 -23.06 52.66
N ASN A 159 53.56 -22.60 52.04
CA ASN A 159 53.88 -21.18 51.94
C ASN A 159 53.43 -20.65 50.58
N VAL A 160 52.68 -19.56 50.59
CA VAL A 160 52.10 -18.98 49.38
C VAL A 160 52.35 -17.47 49.37
N GLU A 161 52.79 -16.94 48.24
CA GLU A 161 53.04 -15.52 48.07
C GLU A 161 51.76 -14.68 48.25
N LYS A 162 51.92 -13.47 48.81
CA LYS A 162 50.84 -12.51 48.99
C LYS A 162 50.06 -12.27 47.68
N GLY A 163 48.73 -12.27 47.79
CA GLY A 163 47.81 -11.95 46.71
C GLY A 163 47.42 -13.15 45.83
N LYS A 164 48.03 -14.32 45.99
CA LYS A 164 47.62 -15.55 45.28
C LYS A 164 46.33 -16.13 45.86
N THR A 165 45.57 -16.87 45.05
CA THR A 165 44.38 -17.61 45.50
C THR A 165 44.76 -19.05 45.83
N VAL A 166 44.34 -19.54 46.99
CA VAL A 166 44.44 -20.96 47.37
C VAL A 166 43.09 -21.62 47.11
N THR A 167 43.11 -22.72 46.37
CA THR A 167 41.97 -23.62 46.18
C THR A 167 42.16 -24.84 47.06
N PHE A 168 41.17 -25.12 47.91
CA PHE A 168 41.07 -26.32 48.72
C PHE A 168 40.05 -27.28 48.10
N THR A 169 40.40 -28.57 48.02
CA THR A 169 39.54 -29.62 47.48
C THR A 169 39.38 -30.73 48.52
N ALA A 170 38.16 -30.92 49.03
CA ALA A 170 37.80 -31.98 49.94
C ALA A 170 37.37 -33.24 49.16
N PHE A 171 37.84 -34.39 49.61
CA PHE A 171 37.50 -35.71 49.07
C PHE A 171 36.80 -36.52 50.17
N PRO A 172 35.45 -36.47 50.28
CA PRO A 172 34.72 -37.29 51.25
C PRO A 172 34.95 -38.79 51.04
N ALA A 173 35.03 -39.57 52.12
CA ALA A 173 35.00 -41.03 52.06
C ALA A 173 33.63 -41.54 51.59
N ALA A 174 33.58 -42.79 51.10
CA ALA A 174 32.34 -43.39 50.62
C ALA A 174 31.23 -43.34 51.69
N GLY A 175 30.05 -42.82 51.33
CA GLY A 175 28.91 -42.65 52.24
C GLY A 175 28.95 -41.38 53.10
N TYR A 176 29.89 -40.46 52.85
CA TYR A 176 30.00 -39.18 53.53
C TYR A 176 29.93 -38.01 52.55
N GLU A 177 29.47 -36.85 53.02
CA GLU A 177 29.49 -35.57 52.29
C GLU A 177 30.06 -34.46 53.17
N VAL A 178 30.51 -33.35 52.56
CA VAL A 178 31.02 -32.19 53.32
C VAL A 178 29.91 -31.63 54.20
N LYS A 179 30.16 -31.57 55.50
CA LYS A 179 29.26 -30.98 56.48
C LYS A 179 29.42 -29.47 56.52
N GLU A 180 30.65 -28.99 56.69
CA GLU A 180 30.96 -27.56 56.82
C GLU A 180 32.44 -27.27 56.55
N TRP A 181 32.71 -26.03 56.15
CA TRP A 181 34.04 -25.45 56.02
C TRP A 181 34.22 -24.35 57.07
N GLN A 182 35.42 -24.25 57.64
CA GLN A 182 35.80 -23.20 58.57
C GLN A 182 37.04 -22.47 58.06
N ILE A 183 37.08 -21.15 58.27
CA ILE A 183 38.17 -20.28 57.87
C ILE A 183 38.60 -19.41 59.05
N PHE A 184 39.90 -19.36 59.32
CA PHE A 184 40.48 -18.53 60.37
C PHE A 184 41.61 -17.69 59.79
N GLY A 185 41.42 -16.37 59.80
CA GLY A 185 42.37 -15.37 59.32
C GLY A 185 41.69 -14.00 59.23
N THR A 186 42.35 -12.94 59.71
CA THR A 186 41.74 -11.60 59.78
C THR A 186 41.41 -11.08 58.37
N GLY A 187 40.13 -10.82 58.10
CA GLY A 187 39.67 -10.31 56.80
C GLY A 187 39.66 -11.34 55.66
N MET A 188 39.75 -12.63 55.99
CA MET A 188 39.71 -13.73 55.03
C MET A 188 38.29 -14.26 54.89
N VAL A 189 37.81 -14.44 53.66
CA VAL A 189 36.51 -15.02 53.34
C VAL A 189 36.67 -15.99 52.18
N PHE A 190 35.82 -17.01 52.11
CA PHE A 190 35.73 -17.86 50.92
C PHE A 190 35.19 -17.06 49.73
N GLU A 191 35.68 -17.34 48.52
CA GLU A 191 35.07 -16.83 47.31
C GLU A 191 33.62 -17.32 47.20
N ALA A 192 32.72 -16.43 46.75
CA ALA A 192 31.30 -16.71 46.67
C ALA A 192 31.00 -17.99 45.87
N GLY A 193 30.15 -18.86 46.42
CA GLY A 193 29.80 -20.16 45.82
C GLY A 193 30.77 -21.30 46.14
N THR A 194 31.84 -21.05 46.89
CA THR A 194 32.76 -22.08 47.41
C THR A 194 32.73 -22.10 48.94
N GLY A 195 33.21 -23.17 49.58
CA GLY A 195 33.29 -23.26 51.05
C GLY A 195 31.94 -23.40 51.76
N THR A 196 30.94 -23.97 51.08
CA THR A 196 29.60 -24.25 51.64
C THR A 196 29.42 -25.72 51.99
N ALA A 197 28.44 -26.04 52.86
CA ALA A 197 28.04 -27.42 53.12
C ALA A 197 27.68 -28.15 51.80
N GLY A 198 28.08 -29.41 51.68
CA GLY A 198 27.90 -30.24 50.48
C GLY A 198 28.81 -29.88 49.29
N ASN A 199 29.56 -28.77 49.34
CA ASN A 199 30.50 -28.39 48.28
C ASN A 199 31.90 -28.91 48.60
N ASN A 200 32.50 -29.64 47.66
CA ASN A 200 33.83 -30.23 47.80
C ASN A 200 34.98 -29.23 47.56
N THR A 201 34.71 -27.96 47.25
CA THR A 201 35.75 -26.96 46.97
C THR A 201 35.56 -25.68 47.76
N ALA A 202 36.68 -25.07 48.17
CA ALA A 202 36.73 -23.77 48.84
C ALA A 202 37.91 -22.94 48.29
N LYS A 203 37.71 -21.66 47.96
CA LYS A 203 38.77 -20.78 47.43
C LYS A 203 38.96 -19.54 48.29
N VAL A 204 40.21 -19.11 48.49
CA VAL A 204 40.53 -17.95 49.33
C VAL A 204 41.67 -17.13 48.71
N ASN A 205 41.47 -15.82 48.55
CA ASN A 205 42.53 -14.88 48.15
C ASN A 205 43.38 -14.48 49.37
N LEU A 206 44.70 -14.70 49.32
CA LEU A 206 45.60 -14.51 50.45
C LEU A 206 45.97 -13.06 50.74
N LYS A 207 45.53 -12.59 51.91
CA LYS A 207 45.90 -11.28 52.47
C LYS A 207 46.73 -11.38 53.75
N GLY A 208 46.92 -12.59 54.29
CA GLY A 208 47.69 -12.91 55.50
C GLY A 208 47.73 -14.42 55.75
N ASN A 209 48.30 -14.84 56.89
CA ASN A 209 48.31 -16.25 57.31
C ASN A 209 46.88 -16.79 57.45
N LEU A 210 46.68 -18.04 57.05
CA LEU A 210 45.36 -18.64 56.88
C LEU A 210 45.30 -20.04 57.50
N ILE A 211 44.21 -20.36 58.20
CA ILE A 211 43.87 -21.72 58.60
C ILE A 211 42.50 -22.09 58.00
N VAL A 212 42.41 -23.22 57.30
CA VAL A 212 41.14 -23.76 56.77
C VAL A 212 40.88 -25.16 57.30
N LYS A 213 39.64 -25.43 57.72
CA LYS A 213 39.23 -26.76 58.15
C LYS A 213 37.97 -27.23 57.43
N VAL A 214 37.84 -28.53 57.23
CA VAL A 214 36.64 -29.16 56.66
C VAL A 214 36.22 -30.35 57.51
N SER A 215 34.91 -30.56 57.69
CA SER A 215 34.36 -31.75 58.33
C SER A 215 33.31 -32.43 57.45
N PHE A 216 33.04 -33.72 57.70
CA PHE A 216 32.14 -34.55 56.90
C PHE A 216 30.99 -35.12 57.75
N LYS A 217 29.85 -35.43 57.12
CA LYS A 217 28.69 -36.11 57.74
C LYS A 217 28.22 -37.29 56.90
N VAL A 218 27.52 -38.25 57.51
CA VAL A 218 26.95 -39.43 56.83
C VAL A 218 25.88 -39.00 55.82
N GLN A 219 25.93 -39.59 54.63
CA GLN A 219 24.97 -39.40 53.55
C GLN A 219 23.76 -40.34 53.76
N THR A 220 22.53 -39.80 53.77
CA THR A 220 21.29 -40.59 53.93
C THR A 220 20.84 -41.23 52.61
N LEU A 221 20.63 -42.55 52.58
CA LEU A 221 20.12 -43.30 51.40
C LEU A 221 18.61 -43.55 51.51
N THR A 222 17.83 -43.21 50.48
CA THR A 222 16.37 -43.46 50.37
C THR A 222 16.05 -44.72 49.55
N SER A 223 15.06 -45.50 49.96
CA SER A 223 14.48 -46.63 49.20
C SER A 223 14.00 -46.20 47.82
N LYS A 224 14.11 -47.07 46.80
CA LYS A 224 13.72 -46.79 45.41
C LYS A 224 12.81 -47.87 44.83
N HIS A 225 11.86 -47.48 43.99
CA HIS A 225 10.98 -48.37 43.22
C HIS A 225 11.15 -48.18 41.72
N LEU A 226 10.91 -49.25 40.95
CA LEU A 226 10.98 -49.22 39.50
C LEU A 226 9.74 -48.52 38.90
N VAL A 227 9.96 -47.56 38.02
CA VAL A 227 8.91 -46.89 37.23
C VAL A 227 9.12 -47.21 35.76
N THR A 228 8.08 -47.76 35.12
CA THR A 228 8.07 -48.13 33.70
C THR A 228 7.06 -47.27 32.93
N MET A 229 7.45 -46.78 31.76
CA MET A 229 6.61 -45.97 30.89
C MET A 229 6.40 -46.65 29.55
N ALA A 230 5.18 -46.58 29.00
CA ALA A 230 4.87 -47.07 27.66
C ALA A 230 3.91 -46.11 26.93
N ALA A 231 4.12 -45.92 25.64
CA ALA A 231 3.18 -45.19 24.77
C ALA A 231 2.73 -46.10 23.63
N GLY A 232 1.44 -46.06 23.32
CA GLY A 232 0.89 -46.65 22.10
C GLY A 232 1.30 -45.84 20.86
N ALA A 233 1.00 -46.37 19.67
CA ALA A 233 1.29 -45.68 18.42
C ALA A 233 0.61 -44.29 18.34
N ASN A 234 1.26 -43.34 17.63
CA ASN A 234 0.78 -41.98 17.36
C ASN A 234 0.89 -41.00 18.54
N GLY A 235 1.78 -41.28 19.49
CA GLY A 235 2.20 -40.32 20.50
C GLY A 235 3.30 -40.85 21.39
N SER A 236 3.70 -40.02 22.33
CA SER A 236 4.75 -40.29 23.30
C SER A 236 4.29 -39.98 24.72
N ILE A 237 5.05 -40.47 25.69
CA ILE A 237 4.84 -40.18 27.11
C ILE A 237 6.16 -39.69 27.71
N SER A 238 6.10 -38.60 28.47
CA SER A 238 7.21 -38.03 29.23
C SER A 238 6.88 -37.99 30.72
N ALA A 239 7.90 -37.81 31.56
CA ALA A 239 7.77 -37.75 33.01
C ALA A 239 8.54 -36.54 33.54
N GLU A 240 7.97 -35.84 34.52
CA GLU A 240 8.61 -34.76 35.25
C GLU A 240 8.53 -35.02 36.77
N PRO A 241 9.68 -35.13 37.48
CA PRO A 241 11.04 -35.12 36.94
C PRO A 241 11.34 -36.32 36.03
N ALA A 242 12.27 -36.15 35.09
CA ALA A 242 12.68 -37.22 34.17
C ALA A 242 13.18 -38.46 34.93
N LEU A 243 12.80 -39.65 34.45
CA LEU A 243 13.20 -40.90 35.10
C LEU A 243 14.73 -41.12 34.99
N PRO A 244 15.39 -41.54 36.08
CA PRO A 244 16.80 -41.91 36.03
C PRO A 244 17.02 -43.16 35.19
N ALA A 245 18.26 -43.37 34.70
CA ALA A 245 18.63 -44.58 33.97
C ALA A 245 18.28 -45.84 34.78
N GLY A 246 17.50 -46.75 34.19
CA GLY A 246 16.98 -47.95 34.86
C GLY A 246 15.68 -47.74 35.66
N GLY A 247 15.09 -46.54 35.64
CA GLY A 247 13.73 -46.28 36.16
C GLY A 247 13.58 -46.30 37.69
N MET A 248 14.68 -46.37 38.45
CA MET A 248 14.63 -46.47 39.91
C MET A 248 14.44 -45.10 40.57
N VAL A 249 13.23 -44.83 41.05
CA VAL A 249 12.80 -43.55 41.64
C VAL A 249 12.66 -43.70 43.16
N ASN A 250 13.06 -42.66 43.92
CA ASN A 250 12.91 -42.67 45.38
C ASN A 250 11.44 -42.84 45.80
N GLU A 251 11.20 -43.62 46.85
CA GLU A 251 9.90 -43.76 47.48
C GLU A 251 9.33 -42.39 47.91
N ASN A 252 8.01 -42.24 47.81
CA ASN A 252 7.25 -41.00 48.02
C ASN A 252 7.52 -39.86 47.02
N THR A 253 8.27 -40.10 45.94
CA THR A 253 8.39 -39.13 44.84
C THR A 253 7.05 -39.00 44.11
N THR A 254 6.64 -37.78 43.78
CA THR A 254 5.50 -37.53 42.90
C THR A 254 6.02 -37.22 41.51
N ILE A 255 5.49 -37.90 40.49
CA ILE A 255 5.84 -37.72 39.09
C ILE A 255 4.61 -37.30 38.31
N VAL A 256 4.75 -36.29 37.46
CA VAL A 256 3.75 -35.91 36.47
C VAL A 256 4.12 -36.57 35.15
N PHE A 257 3.26 -37.44 34.65
CA PHE A 257 3.37 -38.01 33.31
C PHE A 257 2.57 -37.17 32.34
N THR A 258 3.16 -36.87 31.19
CA THR A 258 2.54 -36.05 30.14
C THR A 258 2.47 -36.87 28.86
N ALA A 259 1.27 -37.00 28.29
CA ALA A 259 1.07 -37.62 26.99
C ALA A 259 1.11 -36.55 25.90
N SER A 260 1.91 -36.81 24.87
CA SER A 260 2.06 -35.92 23.71
C SER A 260 1.71 -36.68 22.44
N PRO A 261 0.52 -36.44 21.84
CA PRO A 261 0.19 -36.98 20.53
C PRO A 261 1.22 -36.53 19.47
N ASP A 262 1.53 -37.39 18.49
CA ASP A 262 2.54 -37.08 17.44
C ASP A 262 2.05 -36.01 16.45
N SER A 263 0.74 -35.76 16.38
CA SER A 263 0.15 -34.68 15.59
C SER A 263 -1.18 -34.21 16.17
N ALA A 264 -1.61 -33.01 15.76
CA ALA A 264 -2.90 -32.42 16.15
C ALA A 264 -4.14 -33.25 15.73
N SER A 265 -3.95 -34.23 14.86
CA SER A 265 -5.00 -35.14 14.41
C SER A 265 -5.32 -36.23 15.43
N TYR A 266 -4.53 -36.40 16.49
CA TYR A 266 -4.74 -37.43 17.52
C TYR A 266 -5.01 -36.79 18.90
N THR A 267 -5.78 -37.49 19.73
CA THR A 267 -6.04 -37.15 21.12
C THR A 267 -5.74 -38.35 22.02
N VAL A 268 -5.50 -38.11 23.31
CA VAL A 268 -5.37 -39.17 24.31
C VAL A 268 -6.66 -39.98 24.35
N ASP A 269 -6.57 -41.27 24.09
CA ASP A 269 -7.68 -42.20 24.15
C ASP A 269 -7.88 -42.72 25.57
N ALA A 270 -6.84 -43.32 26.17
CA ALA A 270 -6.88 -43.86 27.53
C ALA A 270 -5.51 -43.85 28.21
N TRP A 271 -5.53 -43.84 29.54
CA TRP A 271 -4.37 -44.06 30.41
C TRP A 271 -4.52 -45.40 31.14
N THR A 272 -3.42 -46.13 31.32
CA THR A 272 -3.34 -47.35 32.13
C THR A 272 -2.26 -47.16 33.18
N ILE A 273 -2.63 -47.17 34.46
CA ILE A 273 -1.70 -46.93 35.59
C ILE A 273 -1.82 -48.11 36.56
N THR A 274 -0.73 -48.83 36.77
CA THR A 274 -0.66 -50.01 37.64
C THR A 274 0.39 -49.80 38.71
N GLY A 275 -0.01 -49.92 39.99
CA GLY A 275 0.84 -49.64 41.15
C GLY A 275 0.94 -48.14 41.47
N GLY A 276 1.32 -47.82 42.70
CA GLY A 276 1.45 -46.44 43.18
C GLY A 276 0.09 -45.77 43.42
N GLN A 277 0.10 -44.46 43.67
CA GLN A 277 -1.10 -43.70 43.97
C GLN A 277 -1.34 -42.60 42.92
N LEU A 278 -2.39 -42.73 42.11
CA LEU A 278 -2.86 -41.67 41.21
C LEU A 278 -3.44 -40.51 42.02
N LEU A 279 -2.89 -39.32 41.86
CA LEU A 279 -3.29 -38.10 42.57
C LEU A 279 -4.20 -37.20 41.74
N ALA A 280 -3.96 -37.07 40.43
CA ALA A 280 -4.74 -36.23 39.53
C ALA A 280 -4.56 -36.65 38.05
N GLY A 281 -5.55 -36.37 37.20
CA GLY A 281 -5.49 -36.70 35.77
C GLY A 281 -5.72 -38.18 35.50
N GLY A 282 -5.11 -38.71 34.42
CA GLY A 282 -5.19 -40.14 34.07
C GLY A 282 -6.56 -40.61 33.57
N GLN A 283 -7.44 -39.70 33.12
CA GLN A 283 -8.71 -40.04 32.47
C GLN A 283 -8.59 -39.88 30.95
N ALA A 284 -9.51 -40.50 30.19
CA ALA A 284 -9.60 -40.33 28.74
C ALA A 284 -9.65 -38.84 28.35
N GLY A 285 -8.85 -38.42 27.37
CA GLY A 285 -8.73 -37.02 26.97
C GLY A 285 -7.85 -36.13 27.87
N SER A 286 -7.39 -36.60 29.03
CA SER A 286 -6.45 -35.87 29.88
C SER A 286 -5.04 -35.90 29.30
N SER A 287 -4.37 -34.74 29.18
CA SER A 287 -2.97 -34.65 28.73
C SER A 287 -1.96 -35.10 29.78
N THR A 288 -2.35 -35.16 31.05
CA THR A 288 -1.45 -35.50 32.17
C THR A 288 -2.03 -36.55 33.10
N ALA A 289 -1.15 -37.26 33.82
CA ALA A 289 -1.45 -38.11 34.97
C ALA A 289 -0.37 -37.92 36.05
N MET A 290 -0.78 -37.61 37.28
CA MET A 290 0.13 -37.35 38.40
C MET A 290 0.11 -38.54 39.37
N VAL A 291 1.25 -39.22 39.55
CA VAL A 291 1.34 -40.45 40.34
C VAL A 291 2.40 -40.31 41.43
N LYS A 292 2.06 -40.68 42.66
CA LYS A 292 3.00 -40.82 43.77
C LYS A 292 3.54 -42.25 43.81
N ILE A 293 4.86 -42.38 43.86
CA ILE A 293 5.57 -43.67 43.84
C ILE A 293 5.65 -44.23 45.26
N THR A 294 4.87 -45.27 45.55
CA THR A 294 4.85 -45.99 46.84
C THR A 294 5.22 -47.47 46.70
N GLU A 295 5.33 -47.95 45.46
CA GLU A 295 5.65 -49.32 45.05
C GLU A 295 6.08 -49.27 43.56
N PRO A 296 6.44 -50.39 42.91
CA PRO A 296 6.71 -50.39 41.46
C PRO A 296 5.50 -49.91 40.64
N VAL A 297 5.71 -48.97 39.72
CA VAL A 297 4.65 -48.33 38.93
C VAL A 297 4.86 -48.55 37.43
N THR A 298 3.79 -48.89 36.71
CA THR A 298 3.75 -48.85 35.24
C THR A 298 2.72 -47.82 34.79
N VAL A 299 3.13 -46.90 33.92
CA VAL A 299 2.25 -45.88 33.31
C VAL A 299 2.27 -46.06 31.79
N ALA A 300 1.10 -46.32 31.21
CA ALA A 300 0.91 -46.41 29.78
C ALA A 300 -0.18 -45.46 29.26
N VAL A 301 -0.04 -45.00 28.02
CA VAL A 301 -1.04 -44.15 27.33
C VAL A 301 -1.29 -44.61 25.90
N SER A 302 -2.54 -44.51 25.42
CA SER A 302 -2.94 -44.75 24.03
C SER A 302 -3.55 -43.50 23.39
N PHE A 303 -3.53 -43.44 22.05
CA PHE A 303 -4.00 -42.30 21.26
C PHE A 303 -5.04 -42.75 20.22
N LYS A 304 -6.03 -41.89 19.92
CA LYS A 304 -7.04 -42.09 18.87
C LYS A 304 -7.14 -40.89 17.94
N LEU A 305 -7.55 -41.13 16.70
CA LEU A 305 -7.75 -40.07 15.70
C LEU A 305 -8.95 -39.18 16.09
N LYS A 306 -8.79 -37.86 15.97
CA LYS A 306 -9.84 -36.87 16.13
C LYS A 306 -10.79 -36.95 14.92
N PRO A 307 -12.13 -36.88 15.11
CA PRO A 307 -13.05 -36.75 13.98
C PRO A 307 -12.73 -35.49 13.16
N PRO A 308 -12.86 -35.52 11.81
CA PRO A 308 -12.56 -34.37 10.97
C PRO A 308 -13.50 -33.21 11.29
N THR A 309 -12.93 -32.01 11.45
CA THR A 309 -13.70 -30.78 11.61
C THR A 309 -14.51 -30.54 10.33
N THR A 310 -15.82 -30.32 10.46
CA THR A 310 -16.69 -29.97 9.32
C THR A 310 -17.36 -28.63 9.58
N TYR A 311 -17.64 -27.89 8.51
CA TYR A 311 -18.36 -26.62 8.54
C TYR A 311 -19.52 -26.65 7.56
N THR A 312 -20.66 -26.09 7.96
CA THR A 312 -21.82 -25.93 7.07
C THR A 312 -21.53 -24.89 6.00
N VAL A 313 -21.73 -25.26 4.74
CA VAL A 313 -21.62 -24.35 3.59
C VAL A 313 -22.99 -24.21 2.94
N SER A 314 -23.50 -22.97 2.91
CA SER A 314 -24.73 -22.60 2.22
C SER A 314 -24.41 -21.76 1.01
N PHE A 315 -25.27 -21.81 0.00
CA PHE A 315 -25.16 -20.97 -1.19
C PHE A 315 -26.52 -20.68 -1.82
N GLY A 316 -26.61 -19.55 -2.53
CA GLY A 316 -27.85 -19.07 -3.14
C GLY A 316 -27.66 -17.91 -4.11
N VAL A 317 -28.78 -17.44 -4.66
CA VAL A 317 -28.83 -16.23 -5.49
C VAL A 317 -29.43 -15.10 -4.66
N ALA A 318 -28.72 -13.98 -4.59
CA ALA A 318 -29.23 -12.75 -4.01
C ALA A 318 -30.10 -12.01 -5.06
N GLY A 319 -31.39 -12.29 -5.03
CA GLY A 319 -32.39 -11.71 -5.94
C GLY A 319 -32.96 -12.73 -6.92
N THR A 320 -33.30 -12.26 -8.12
CA THR A 320 -33.76 -13.08 -9.25
C THR A 320 -32.76 -12.94 -10.41
N ASN A 321 -32.95 -13.64 -11.54
CA ASN A 321 -32.17 -13.49 -12.79
C ASN A 321 -30.95 -14.43 -12.98
N GLY A 322 -30.97 -15.61 -12.35
CA GLY A 322 -30.03 -16.68 -12.63
C GLY A 322 -30.07 -17.79 -11.59
N THR A 323 -29.14 -18.75 -11.70
CA THR A 323 -28.99 -19.87 -10.78
C THR A 323 -27.54 -20.05 -10.34
N ILE A 324 -27.34 -20.81 -9.25
CA ILE A 324 -26.02 -21.18 -8.74
C ILE A 324 -25.98 -22.69 -8.47
N SER A 325 -24.86 -23.33 -8.81
CA SER A 325 -24.55 -24.72 -8.50
C SER A 325 -23.19 -24.81 -7.81
N ALA A 326 -22.96 -25.85 -7.02
CA ALA A 326 -21.70 -26.06 -6.32
C ALA A 326 -21.20 -27.50 -6.45
N THR A 327 -19.88 -27.66 -6.60
CA THR A 327 -19.20 -28.94 -6.67
C THR A 327 -17.95 -28.98 -5.79
N TYR A 328 -17.53 -30.17 -5.39
CA TYR A 328 -16.21 -30.38 -4.80
C TYR A 328 -15.15 -30.27 -5.89
N LYS A 329 -14.12 -29.43 -5.69
CA LYS A 329 -13.10 -29.21 -6.74
C LYS A 329 -12.26 -30.45 -7.03
N ALA A 330 -12.10 -31.33 -6.05
CA ALA A 330 -11.24 -32.52 -6.16
C ALA A 330 -11.79 -33.57 -7.14
N ASP A 331 -13.10 -33.79 -7.15
CA ASP A 331 -13.74 -34.87 -7.92
C ASP A 331 -14.92 -34.40 -8.79
N GLY A 332 -15.30 -33.13 -8.70
CA GLY A 332 -16.40 -32.54 -9.45
C GLY A 332 -17.80 -32.94 -8.97
N THR A 333 -17.91 -33.67 -7.85
CA THR A 333 -19.21 -34.13 -7.34
C THR A 333 -20.05 -32.95 -6.86
N ALA A 334 -21.34 -32.95 -7.20
CA ALA A 334 -22.26 -31.88 -6.79
C ALA A 334 -22.75 -32.09 -5.35
N PHE A 335 -22.98 -30.99 -4.64
CA PHE A 335 -23.58 -31.02 -3.30
C PHE A 335 -24.64 -29.94 -3.14
N THR A 336 -25.49 -30.10 -2.12
CA THR A 336 -26.60 -29.19 -1.86
C THR A 336 -26.24 -28.12 -0.83
N SER A 337 -26.90 -26.98 -0.92
CA SER A 337 -26.75 -25.89 0.07
C SER A 337 -27.11 -26.39 1.47
N GLY A 338 -26.29 -26.04 2.46
CA GLY A 338 -26.42 -26.49 3.85
C GLY A 338 -25.63 -27.78 4.18
N THR A 339 -24.86 -28.33 3.24
CA THR A 339 -24.02 -29.52 3.48
C THR A 339 -22.87 -29.21 4.45
N ALA A 340 -22.60 -30.13 5.38
CA ALA A 340 -21.41 -30.07 6.23
C ALA A 340 -20.19 -30.59 5.45
N VAL A 341 -19.19 -29.72 5.27
CA VAL A 341 -18.00 -29.97 4.45
C VAL A 341 -16.75 -29.98 5.32
N ALA A 342 -15.82 -30.90 5.08
CA ALA A 342 -14.57 -30.98 5.83
C ALA A 342 -13.72 -29.70 5.67
N GLU A 343 -13.08 -29.29 6.77
CA GLU A 343 -12.11 -28.18 6.77
C GLU A 343 -11.00 -28.39 5.72
N ASN A 344 -10.56 -27.30 5.09
CA ASN A 344 -9.61 -27.24 3.98
C ASN A 344 -10.08 -27.87 2.65
N THR A 345 -11.35 -28.24 2.54
CA THR A 345 -11.93 -28.63 1.24
C THR A 345 -12.06 -27.41 0.33
N VAL A 346 -11.66 -27.54 -0.93
CA VAL A 346 -11.87 -26.51 -1.96
C VAL A 346 -13.15 -26.82 -2.74
N LEU A 347 -14.04 -25.85 -2.79
CA LEU A 347 -15.33 -25.92 -3.46
C LEU A 347 -15.33 -24.99 -4.67
N ALA A 348 -16.02 -25.40 -5.73
CA ALA A 348 -16.24 -24.61 -6.93
C ALA A 348 -17.72 -24.26 -7.05
N PHE A 349 -18.03 -22.98 -7.20
CA PHE A 349 -19.36 -22.45 -7.42
C PHE A 349 -19.47 -21.93 -8.85
N THR A 350 -20.55 -22.29 -9.53
CA THR A 350 -20.83 -21.88 -10.90
C THR A 350 -22.17 -21.17 -10.94
N ALA A 351 -22.17 -19.91 -11.36
CA ALA A 351 -23.34 -19.11 -11.62
C ALA A 351 -23.77 -19.23 -13.08
N SER A 352 -25.07 -19.37 -13.31
CA SER A 352 -25.68 -19.37 -14.64
C SER A 352 -26.67 -18.19 -14.71
N PRO A 353 -26.24 -17.01 -15.18
CA PRO A 353 -27.12 -15.87 -15.38
C PRO A 353 -28.24 -16.19 -16.38
N ASP A 354 -29.42 -15.61 -16.19
CA ASP A 354 -30.50 -15.67 -17.19
C ASP A 354 -30.13 -14.87 -18.45
N THR A 355 -30.84 -15.13 -19.55
CA THR A 355 -30.59 -14.41 -20.82
C THR A 355 -30.72 -12.90 -20.63
N GLY A 356 -29.68 -12.16 -21.03
CA GLY A 356 -29.62 -10.70 -20.87
C GLY A 356 -29.04 -10.22 -19.54
N TYR A 357 -28.52 -11.11 -18.69
CA TYR A 357 -27.85 -10.79 -17.43
C TYR A 357 -26.41 -11.31 -17.40
N LYS A 358 -25.60 -10.72 -16.51
CA LYS A 358 -24.24 -11.15 -16.18
C LYS A 358 -24.04 -11.09 -14.67
N VAL A 359 -23.02 -11.78 -14.14
CA VAL A 359 -22.67 -11.69 -12.71
C VAL A 359 -22.30 -10.24 -12.37
N GLU A 360 -22.94 -9.71 -11.34
CA GLU A 360 -22.62 -8.41 -10.75
C GLU A 360 -21.50 -8.56 -9.72
N LYS A 361 -21.66 -9.52 -8.80
CA LYS A 361 -20.69 -9.82 -7.72
C LYS A 361 -20.98 -11.16 -7.05
N TRP A 362 -19.95 -11.66 -6.37
CA TRP A 362 -20.04 -12.74 -5.40
C TRP A 362 -19.90 -12.19 -3.97
N THR A 363 -20.52 -12.83 -2.99
CA THR A 363 -20.31 -12.52 -1.56
C THR A 363 -20.12 -13.77 -0.73
N VAL A 364 -19.33 -13.66 0.34
CA VAL A 364 -19.11 -14.68 1.37
C VAL A 364 -19.53 -14.11 2.71
N ASN A 365 -20.52 -14.71 3.37
CA ASN A 365 -21.07 -14.22 4.63
C ASN A 365 -21.46 -12.73 4.55
N GLY A 366 -22.07 -12.32 3.43
CA GLY A 366 -22.45 -10.92 3.14
C GLY A 366 -21.32 -9.97 2.73
N THR A 367 -20.06 -10.42 2.76
CA THR A 367 -18.90 -9.60 2.34
C THR A 367 -18.60 -9.82 0.86
N ALA A 368 -18.47 -8.75 0.08
CA ALA A 368 -18.18 -8.86 -1.36
C ALA A 368 -16.81 -9.47 -1.63
N VAL A 369 -16.74 -10.38 -2.60
CA VAL A 369 -15.48 -10.90 -3.17
C VAL A 369 -14.94 -9.85 -4.14
N PRO A 370 -13.84 -9.14 -3.81
CA PRO A 370 -13.40 -8.01 -4.60
C PRO A 370 -13.04 -8.40 -6.03
N GLY A 371 -13.61 -7.69 -7.01
CA GLY A 371 -13.25 -7.83 -8.43
C GLY A 371 -13.74 -9.11 -9.13
N ASN A 372 -14.42 -10.03 -8.44
CA ASN A 372 -14.95 -11.22 -9.09
C ASN A 372 -16.33 -10.96 -9.72
N ILE A 373 -16.33 -10.83 -11.05
CA ILE A 373 -17.54 -10.69 -11.90
C ILE A 373 -17.68 -11.87 -12.88
N THR A 374 -16.94 -12.95 -12.68
CA THR A 374 -17.00 -14.13 -13.55
C THR A 374 -18.15 -15.04 -13.13
N ASN A 375 -18.48 -16.01 -13.99
CA ASN A 375 -19.48 -17.04 -13.69
C ASN A 375 -18.98 -18.09 -12.69
N THR A 376 -17.75 -17.98 -12.17
CA THR A 376 -17.17 -18.98 -11.27
C THR A 376 -16.56 -18.35 -10.03
N TYR A 377 -16.63 -19.07 -8.92
CA TYR A 377 -15.96 -18.68 -7.68
C TYR A 377 -15.46 -19.93 -6.96
N GLU A 378 -14.23 -19.89 -6.46
CA GLU A 378 -13.67 -20.97 -5.64
C GLU A 378 -13.56 -20.53 -4.18
N HIS A 379 -13.89 -21.43 -3.27
CA HIS A 379 -13.85 -21.19 -1.84
C HIS A 379 -13.17 -22.34 -1.11
N THR A 380 -12.18 -22.02 -0.26
CA THR A 380 -11.57 -22.99 0.66
C THR A 380 -12.25 -22.90 2.01
N VAL A 381 -12.85 -24.01 2.45
CA VAL A 381 -13.62 -24.07 3.69
C VAL A 381 -12.68 -24.00 4.90
N THR A 382 -12.69 -22.86 5.60
CA THR A 382 -11.95 -22.65 6.86
C THR A 382 -12.86 -22.33 8.05
N ARG A 383 -14.16 -22.09 7.77
CA ARG A 383 -15.25 -21.86 8.71
C ARG A 383 -16.59 -22.01 7.99
N GLY A 384 -17.70 -21.87 8.71
CA GLY A 384 -19.04 -21.78 8.09
C GLY A 384 -19.13 -20.62 7.10
N ALA A 385 -19.71 -20.88 5.93
CA ALA A 385 -19.78 -19.93 4.83
C ALA A 385 -21.15 -19.93 4.16
N ASP A 386 -21.67 -18.73 3.88
CA ASP A 386 -22.82 -18.48 3.03
C ASP A 386 -22.37 -17.75 1.75
N ILE A 387 -22.45 -18.44 0.61
CA ILE A 387 -21.96 -17.97 -0.69
C ILE A 387 -23.14 -17.48 -1.53
N GLN A 388 -23.21 -16.18 -1.81
CA GLN A 388 -24.28 -15.60 -2.61
C GLN A 388 -23.73 -14.98 -3.89
N VAL A 389 -24.48 -15.10 -4.98
CA VAL A 389 -24.21 -14.42 -6.27
C VAL A 389 -25.37 -13.49 -6.62
N SER A 390 -25.07 -12.31 -7.17
CA SER A 390 -26.08 -11.40 -7.74
C SER A 390 -25.81 -11.13 -9.22
N PHE A 391 -26.86 -10.76 -9.95
CA PHE A 391 -26.84 -10.56 -11.40
C PHE A 391 -27.30 -9.15 -11.77
N VAL A 392 -26.71 -8.60 -12.85
CA VAL A 392 -27.01 -7.28 -13.41
C VAL A 392 -27.30 -7.40 -14.92
N PRO A 393 -28.18 -6.58 -15.50
CA PRO A 393 -28.42 -6.59 -16.95
C PRO A 393 -27.13 -6.42 -17.76
N SER A 394 -27.00 -7.18 -18.84
CA SER A 394 -25.83 -7.24 -19.73
C SER A 394 -25.97 -6.33 -20.96
N VAL A 395 -26.73 -5.23 -20.87
CA VAL A 395 -27.01 -4.39 -22.06
C VAL A 395 -25.72 -3.71 -22.54
N THR A 396 -25.25 -4.11 -23.72
CA THR A 396 -24.09 -3.51 -24.37
C THR A 396 -24.47 -2.16 -24.98
N ILE A 397 -23.76 -1.09 -24.60
CA ILE A 397 -23.94 0.24 -25.18
C ILE A 397 -23.13 0.32 -26.51
N PRO A 398 -23.79 0.51 -27.67
CA PRO A 398 -23.11 0.60 -28.95
C PRO A 398 -22.38 1.95 -29.11
N ASP A 399 -21.49 2.07 -30.10
CA ASP A 399 -20.86 3.36 -30.43
C ASP A 399 -21.81 4.29 -31.18
N ASN A 400 -22.70 3.73 -31.99
CA ASN A 400 -23.72 4.45 -32.74
C ASN A 400 -25.00 3.62 -32.78
N PHE A 401 -26.14 4.29 -32.90
CA PHE A 401 -27.42 3.62 -33.13
C PHE A 401 -28.35 4.47 -33.99
N THR A 402 -29.28 3.78 -34.65
CA THR A 402 -30.31 4.37 -35.49
C THR A 402 -31.67 4.02 -34.91
N LEU A 403 -32.51 5.03 -34.67
CA LEU A 403 -33.89 4.84 -34.24
C LEU A 403 -34.75 4.44 -35.43
N SER A 404 -35.91 3.82 -35.16
CA SER A 404 -36.86 3.38 -36.20
C SER A 404 -37.38 4.51 -37.10
N ASN A 405 -37.37 5.76 -36.62
CA ASN A 405 -37.70 6.95 -37.40
C ASN A 405 -36.55 7.46 -38.30
N GLY A 406 -35.41 6.76 -38.32
CA GLY A 406 -34.24 7.10 -39.13
C GLY A 406 -33.29 8.11 -38.50
N ALA A 407 -33.57 8.62 -37.29
CA ALA A 407 -32.61 9.47 -36.57
C ALA A 407 -31.39 8.65 -36.13
N GLU A 408 -30.19 9.20 -36.33
CA GLU A 408 -28.92 8.56 -36.01
C GLU A 408 -28.21 9.31 -34.88
N TYR A 409 -27.63 8.54 -33.96
CA TYR A 409 -26.93 9.06 -32.79
C TYR A 409 -25.58 8.38 -32.64
N LYS A 410 -24.60 9.15 -32.20
CA LYS A 410 -23.29 8.66 -31.77
C LYS A 410 -23.18 8.78 -30.25
N VAL A 411 -22.81 7.70 -29.58
CA VAL A 411 -22.51 7.70 -28.14
C VAL A 411 -21.14 8.34 -27.95
N VAL A 412 -21.11 9.42 -27.15
CA VAL A 412 -19.90 10.18 -26.84
C VAL A 412 -19.39 9.91 -25.43
N ASP A 413 -20.25 9.37 -24.56
CA ASP A 413 -19.92 8.91 -23.22
C ASP A 413 -20.78 7.68 -22.90
N LYS A 414 -20.16 6.52 -22.76
CA LYS A 414 -20.87 5.25 -22.48
C LYS A 414 -21.30 5.15 -21.01
N GLU A 415 -20.57 5.77 -20.10
CA GLU A 415 -20.87 5.70 -18.67
C GLU A 415 -22.08 6.60 -18.35
N GLN A 416 -22.06 7.83 -18.84
CA GLN A 416 -23.14 8.82 -18.68
C GLN A 416 -24.27 8.65 -19.69
N LYS A 417 -24.11 7.76 -20.68
CA LYS A 417 -25.06 7.54 -21.79
C LYS A 417 -25.34 8.84 -22.56
N HIS A 418 -24.31 9.63 -22.79
CA HIS A 418 -24.40 10.86 -23.58
C HIS A 418 -24.29 10.57 -25.06
N VAL A 419 -25.12 11.24 -25.86
CA VAL A 419 -25.13 11.12 -27.31
C VAL A 419 -25.11 12.47 -27.99
N ILE A 420 -24.58 12.50 -29.21
CA ILE A 420 -24.84 13.58 -30.17
C ILE A 420 -25.68 13.04 -31.32
N MET A 421 -26.60 13.87 -31.82
CA MET A 421 -27.37 13.52 -33.01
C MET A 421 -26.50 13.75 -34.25
N THR A 422 -26.32 12.71 -35.06
CA THR A 422 -25.52 12.76 -36.29
C THR A 422 -26.39 12.97 -37.52
N LYS A 423 -27.66 12.56 -37.46
CA LYS A 423 -28.67 12.75 -38.48
C LYS A 423 -30.05 12.82 -37.85
N ARG A 424 -30.87 13.77 -38.30
CA ARG A 424 -32.28 13.86 -37.90
C ARG A 424 -33.12 12.74 -38.52
N GLU A 425 -34.30 12.52 -37.98
CA GLU A 425 -35.33 11.65 -38.53
C GLU A 425 -35.77 12.08 -39.94
N SER A 426 -36.25 11.10 -40.73
CA SER A 426 -36.63 11.29 -42.12
C SER A 426 -37.87 12.19 -42.28
N ASP A 427 -38.88 11.99 -41.43
CA ASP A 427 -40.20 12.61 -41.53
C ASP A 427 -40.42 13.71 -40.47
N ALA A 428 -39.58 14.74 -40.50
CA ALA A 428 -39.71 15.93 -39.64
C ALA A 428 -40.94 16.81 -39.98
N GLY A 429 -42.01 16.22 -40.51
CA GLY A 429 -43.19 16.90 -41.06
C GLY A 429 -43.74 17.93 -40.09
N GLY A 430 -43.78 19.19 -40.52
CA GLY A 430 -44.29 20.29 -39.73
C GLY A 430 -43.48 21.58 -39.86
N THR A 431 -43.99 22.64 -39.26
CA THR A 431 -43.31 23.95 -39.15
C THR A 431 -42.55 24.09 -37.83
N VAL A 432 -42.61 23.09 -36.95
CA VAL A 432 -41.86 23.02 -35.68
C VAL A 432 -41.13 21.69 -35.61
N TYR A 433 -39.84 21.73 -35.27
CA TYR A 433 -38.99 20.56 -35.11
C TYR A 433 -38.69 20.36 -33.63
N THR A 434 -39.18 19.25 -33.06
CA THR A 434 -38.95 18.91 -31.66
C THR A 434 -37.73 18.01 -31.54
N VAL A 435 -36.63 18.56 -31.02
CA VAL A 435 -35.40 17.81 -30.74
C VAL A 435 -35.68 16.80 -29.63
N ASN A 436 -35.46 15.52 -29.92
CA ASN A 436 -35.52 14.49 -28.88
C ASN A 436 -34.30 14.57 -27.97
N VAL A 437 -34.47 15.10 -26.75
CA VAL A 437 -33.38 15.26 -25.78
C VAL A 437 -33.10 13.99 -24.96
N LYS A 438 -34.00 13.00 -25.02
CA LYS A 438 -33.90 11.71 -24.31
C LYS A 438 -34.19 10.53 -25.25
N PRO A 439 -33.34 10.27 -26.26
CA PRO A 439 -33.56 9.14 -27.16
C PRO A 439 -33.41 7.80 -26.43
N GLU A 440 -34.27 6.85 -26.79
CA GLU A 440 -34.27 5.49 -26.22
C GLU A 440 -33.87 4.47 -27.27
N TYR A 441 -32.90 3.61 -26.94
CA TYR A 441 -32.44 2.54 -27.81
C TYR A 441 -32.12 1.29 -26.99
N SER A 442 -32.70 0.14 -27.39
CA SER A 442 -32.55 -1.14 -26.70
C SER A 442 -32.86 -1.08 -25.19
N GLY A 443 -33.90 -0.33 -24.80
CA GLY A 443 -34.30 -0.16 -23.40
C GLY A 443 -33.40 0.76 -22.57
N ILE A 444 -32.43 1.42 -23.20
CA ILE A 444 -31.57 2.43 -22.55
C ILE A 444 -32.03 3.82 -22.99
N THR A 445 -32.31 4.68 -22.01
CA THR A 445 -32.49 6.12 -22.22
C THR A 445 -31.13 6.82 -22.22
N TYR A 446 -30.85 7.57 -23.27
CA TYR A 446 -29.65 8.39 -23.44
C TYR A 446 -29.98 9.87 -23.23
N THR A 447 -28.96 10.70 -23.02
CA THR A 447 -29.12 12.17 -22.95
C THR A 447 -28.43 12.82 -24.14
N LEU A 448 -29.19 13.62 -24.90
CA LEU A 448 -28.64 14.39 -26.03
C LEU A 448 -27.83 15.58 -25.51
N THR A 449 -26.56 15.65 -25.90
CA THR A 449 -25.64 16.72 -25.50
C THR A 449 -25.28 17.68 -26.63
N GLY A 450 -25.59 17.32 -27.88
CA GLY A 450 -25.29 18.19 -29.02
C GLY A 450 -25.56 17.53 -30.38
N PHE A 451 -24.99 18.14 -31.42
CA PHE A 451 -25.21 17.76 -32.82
C PHE A 451 -23.88 17.69 -33.56
N SER A 452 -23.79 16.79 -34.53
CA SER A 452 -22.68 16.82 -35.50
C SER A 452 -22.86 17.99 -36.49
N LYS A 453 -21.75 18.42 -37.13
CA LYS A 453 -21.81 19.38 -38.24
C LYS A 453 -22.77 18.93 -39.37
N GLN A 454 -22.78 17.64 -39.68
CA GLN A 454 -23.66 17.06 -40.70
C GLN A 454 -25.14 17.18 -40.32
N CYS A 455 -25.48 16.93 -39.05
CA CYS A 455 -26.84 17.10 -38.57
C CYS A 455 -27.29 18.57 -38.66
N ILE A 456 -26.44 19.51 -38.21
CA ILE A 456 -26.74 20.94 -38.25
C ILE A 456 -26.95 21.43 -39.69
N SER A 457 -26.08 21.02 -40.62
CA SER A 457 -26.28 21.32 -42.05
C SER A 457 -27.57 20.69 -42.58
N GLY A 458 -27.93 19.50 -42.11
CA GLY A 458 -29.18 18.82 -42.41
C GLY A 458 -30.45 19.60 -42.03
N PHE A 459 -30.38 20.46 -41.00
CA PHE A 459 -31.47 21.38 -40.66
C PHE A 459 -31.67 22.49 -41.69
N GLY A 460 -30.64 22.83 -42.48
CA GLY A 460 -30.75 23.81 -43.56
C GLY A 460 -31.76 23.44 -44.65
N TYR A 461 -32.01 22.14 -44.84
CA TYR A 461 -33.01 21.64 -45.78
C TYR A 461 -34.45 21.80 -45.27
N LEU A 462 -34.64 22.11 -43.99
CA LEU A 462 -35.96 22.38 -43.40
C LEU A 462 -36.37 23.84 -43.67
N THR A 463 -36.58 24.18 -44.94
CA THR A 463 -36.83 25.57 -45.40
C THR A 463 -38.11 26.19 -44.83
N SER A 464 -39.10 25.35 -44.47
CA SER A 464 -40.38 25.78 -43.88
C SER A 464 -40.38 25.81 -42.35
N LEU A 465 -39.27 25.45 -41.69
CA LEU A 465 -39.18 25.38 -40.23
C LEU A 465 -39.27 26.76 -39.59
N THR A 466 -40.29 26.99 -38.77
CA THR A 466 -40.54 28.26 -38.07
C THR A 466 -39.97 28.29 -36.65
N ALA A 467 -39.84 27.14 -36.01
CA ALA A 467 -39.30 27.04 -34.64
C ALA A 467 -38.68 25.66 -34.35
N PHE A 468 -37.68 25.63 -33.49
CA PHE A 468 -37.27 24.45 -32.75
C PHE A 468 -38.06 24.34 -31.45
N ALA A 469 -38.17 23.12 -30.93
CA ALA A 469 -38.64 22.80 -29.58
C ALA A 469 -37.77 21.67 -28.99
N LEU A 470 -37.82 21.45 -27.68
CA LEU A 470 -37.17 20.33 -27.01
C LEU A 470 -38.24 19.38 -26.47
N SER A 471 -38.03 18.06 -26.58
CA SER A 471 -38.99 17.06 -26.08
C SER A 471 -39.09 17.01 -24.54
N GLY A 472 -38.19 17.70 -23.84
CA GLY A 472 -38.17 17.80 -22.39
C GLY A 472 -37.02 18.66 -21.89
N GLU A 473 -36.83 18.70 -20.57
CA GLU A 473 -35.72 19.40 -19.94
C GLU A 473 -34.37 18.73 -20.25
N THR A 474 -33.34 19.56 -20.41
CA THR A 474 -31.95 19.14 -20.61
C THR A 474 -30.99 20.18 -20.04
N ALA A 475 -29.80 19.72 -19.65
CA ALA A 475 -28.69 20.54 -19.19
C ALA A 475 -27.82 21.09 -20.33
N PHE A 476 -28.06 20.69 -21.58
CA PHE A 476 -27.14 20.96 -22.70
C PHE A 476 -27.68 21.91 -23.76
N LEU A 477 -28.99 21.92 -23.96
CA LEU A 477 -29.65 22.70 -25.01
C LEU A 477 -30.69 23.64 -24.41
N SER A 478 -30.97 24.71 -25.13
CA SER A 478 -32.10 25.58 -24.85
C SER A 478 -32.75 26.05 -26.15
N VAL A 479 -34.03 26.39 -26.07
CA VAL A 479 -34.77 27.03 -27.16
C VAL A 479 -35.34 28.32 -26.64
N ASP A 480 -35.13 29.40 -27.39
CA ASP A 480 -35.69 30.72 -27.08
C ASP A 480 -36.27 31.36 -28.35
N GLY A 481 -37.53 31.78 -28.28
CA GLY A 481 -38.24 32.31 -29.45
C GLY A 481 -38.25 31.35 -30.65
N GLY A 482 -38.12 30.04 -30.43
CA GLY A 482 -38.00 29.02 -31.47
C GLY A 482 -36.60 28.88 -32.10
N VAL A 483 -35.59 29.57 -31.59
CA VAL A 483 -34.19 29.46 -32.02
C VAL A 483 -33.44 28.50 -31.10
N LEU A 484 -32.59 27.64 -31.67
CA LEU A 484 -31.86 26.61 -30.93
C LEU A 484 -30.50 27.13 -30.48
N PHE A 485 -30.21 26.95 -29.19
CA PHE A 485 -28.97 27.35 -28.53
C PHE A 485 -28.40 26.20 -27.69
N ASP A 486 -27.16 26.37 -27.25
CA ASP A 486 -26.68 25.66 -26.07
C ASP A 486 -27.45 26.10 -24.80
N LYS A 487 -27.28 25.38 -23.69
CA LYS A 487 -28.04 25.65 -22.45
C LYS A 487 -27.83 27.07 -21.94
N ALA A 488 -26.59 27.56 -21.99
CA ALA A 488 -26.21 28.87 -21.48
C ALA A 488 -26.57 30.03 -22.43
N LYS A 489 -27.06 29.73 -23.64
CA LYS A 489 -27.27 30.70 -24.74
C LYS A 489 -26.00 31.48 -25.08
N THR A 490 -24.85 30.83 -24.95
CA THR A 490 -23.54 31.34 -25.39
C THR A 490 -23.28 31.02 -26.85
N LYS A 491 -23.90 29.95 -27.37
CA LYS A 491 -23.81 29.56 -28.79
C LYS A 491 -25.19 29.48 -29.42
N LEU A 492 -25.40 30.24 -30.49
CA LEU A 492 -26.56 30.06 -31.37
C LEU A 492 -26.28 28.90 -32.32
N ILE A 493 -26.94 27.77 -32.10
CA ILE A 493 -26.70 26.53 -32.85
C ILE A 493 -27.42 26.61 -34.20
N ARG A 494 -28.72 26.94 -34.21
CA ARG A 494 -29.49 26.98 -35.45
C ARG A 494 -30.69 27.93 -35.39
N TYR A 495 -30.78 28.78 -36.40
CA TYR A 495 -31.94 29.62 -36.69
C TYR A 495 -32.90 28.92 -37.67
N PRO A 496 -34.21 28.92 -37.42
CA PRO A 496 -35.20 28.34 -38.33
C PRO A 496 -35.38 29.17 -39.61
N ASN A 497 -35.21 28.56 -40.79
CA ASN A 497 -35.28 29.26 -42.08
C ASN A 497 -36.68 29.81 -42.41
N GLY A 498 -37.72 29.14 -41.94
CA GLY A 498 -39.12 29.53 -42.09
C GLY A 498 -39.59 30.56 -41.08
N LYS A 499 -38.81 30.89 -40.03
CA LYS A 499 -39.22 31.84 -38.98
C LYS A 499 -39.65 33.17 -39.58
N THR A 500 -40.77 33.69 -39.10
CA THR A 500 -41.36 34.96 -39.57
C THR A 500 -40.53 36.15 -39.09
N GLY A 501 -40.45 37.19 -39.92
CA GLY A 501 -39.65 38.39 -39.66
C GLY A 501 -38.55 38.60 -40.69
N THR A 502 -38.18 39.85 -40.90
CA THR A 502 -37.13 40.28 -41.84
C THR A 502 -35.87 40.74 -41.11
N SER A 503 -35.87 40.76 -39.79
CA SER A 503 -34.74 41.12 -38.95
C SER A 503 -34.63 40.21 -37.74
N TYR A 504 -33.41 40.01 -37.24
CA TYR A 504 -33.18 39.30 -35.99
C TYR A 504 -32.08 39.97 -35.17
N THR A 505 -32.34 40.11 -33.87
CA THR A 505 -31.35 40.58 -32.88
C THR A 505 -30.85 39.36 -32.13
N VAL A 506 -29.59 39.00 -32.34
CA VAL A 506 -28.96 37.88 -31.62
C VAL A 506 -28.79 38.29 -30.15
N PRO A 507 -29.18 37.45 -29.17
CA PRO A 507 -29.09 37.79 -27.75
C PRO A 507 -27.66 38.17 -27.31
N THR A 508 -27.55 39.09 -26.35
CA THR A 508 -26.26 39.61 -25.86
C THR A 508 -25.39 38.57 -25.15
N SER A 509 -25.98 37.48 -24.68
CA SER A 509 -25.25 36.34 -24.08
C SER A 509 -24.47 35.52 -25.12
N VAL A 510 -24.81 35.63 -26.40
CA VAL A 510 -24.20 34.82 -27.46
C VAL A 510 -22.79 35.35 -27.77
N THR A 511 -21.80 34.50 -27.56
CA THR A 511 -20.40 34.73 -27.90
C THR A 511 -19.98 34.00 -29.17
N VAL A 512 -20.75 32.97 -29.58
CA VAL A 512 -20.49 32.15 -30.77
C VAL A 512 -21.72 32.03 -31.68
N LEU A 513 -21.56 32.38 -32.95
CA LEU A 513 -22.48 31.93 -34.01
C LEU A 513 -22.01 30.58 -34.55
N GLY A 514 -22.85 29.56 -34.39
CA GLY A 514 -22.50 28.18 -34.76
C GLY A 514 -22.44 27.93 -36.26
N ASP A 515 -21.79 26.82 -36.62
CA ASP A 515 -21.66 26.31 -37.98
C ASP A 515 -23.03 26.29 -38.66
N SER A 516 -23.10 26.92 -39.85
CA SER A 516 -24.31 26.98 -40.65
C SER A 516 -25.54 27.57 -39.92
N SER A 517 -25.37 28.31 -38.82
CA SER A 517 -26.47 28.69 -37.92
C SER A 517 -27.64 29.41 -38.60
N PHE A 518 -27.39 30.27 -39.59
CA PHE A 518 -28.42 30.93 -40.42
C PHE A 518 -28.35 30.50 -41.91
N LYS A 519 -27.63 29.42 -42.22
CA LYS A 519 -27.37 28.99 -43.60
C LYS A 519 -28.66 28.85 -44.42
N GLY A 520 -28.70 29.53 -45.56
CA GLY A 520 -29.82 29.45 -46.51
C GLY A 520 -31.04 30.29 -46.11
N ASN A 521 -30.91 31.22 -45.16
CA ASN A 521 -32.06 32.04 -44.76
C ASN A 521 -32.54 32.94 -45.91
N SER A 522 -33.79 32.74 -46.34
CA SER A 522 -34.37 33.43 -47.50
C SER A 522 -35.24 34.64 -47.15
N LYS A 523 -35.31 35.01 -45.87
CA LYS A 523 -36.21 36.06 -45.34
C LYS A 523 -35.50 37.22 -44.67
N LEU A 524 -34.41 36.97 -43.95
CA LEU A 524 -33.68 38.00 -43.21
C LEU A 524 -33.05 39.01 -44.17
N THR A 525 -33.35 40.27 -43.90
CA THR A 525 -32.79 41.45 -44.57
C THR A 525 -31.77 42.18 -43.71
N ALA A 526 -31.88 42.04 -42.39
CA ALA A 526 -30.93 42.60 -41.43
C ALA A 526 -30.68 41.63 -40.27
N ILE A 527 -29.45 41.61 -39.76
CA ILE A 527 -29.11 40.91 -38.51
C ILE A 527 -28.25 41.81 -37.62
N ALA A 528 -28.65 41.93 -36.35
CA ALA A 528 -27.88 42.64 -35.33
C ALA A 528 -27.10 41.60 -34.51
N LEU A 529 -25.78 41.61 -34.67
CA LEU A 529 -24.86 40.77 -33.90
C LEU A 529 -24.51 41.47 -32.57
N PRO A 530 -24.34 40.72 -31.46
CA PRO A 530 -24.13 41.33 -30.16
C PRO A 530 -22.69 41.81 -30.03
N THR A 531 -22.47 42.84 -29.22
CA THR A 531 -21.13 43.40 -28.95
C THR A 531 -20.22 42.48 -28.16
N GLY A 532 -20.73 41.38 -27.61
CA GLY A 532 -19.95 40.33 -26.95
C GLY A 532 -19.57 39.16 -27.87
N LEU A 533 -19.94 39.20 -29.16
CA LEU A 533 -19.65 38.13 -30.09
C LEU A 533 -18.14 38.08 -30.38
N THR A 534 -17.52 36.93 -30.15
CA THR A 534 -16.09 36.73 -30.37
C THR A 534 -15.81 35.81 -31.55
N THR A 535 -16.74 34.89 -31.86
CA THR A 535 -16.51 33.84 -32.85
C THR A 535 -17.70 33.64 -33.78
N ILE A 536 -17.41 33.53 -35.08
CA ILE A 536 -18.35 33.11 -36.10
C ILE A 536 -17.79 31.86 -36.77
N GLU A 537 -18.50 30.75 -36.68
CA GLU A 537 -18.10 29.48 -37.30
C GLU A 537 -18.47 29.41 -38.79
N ASP A 538 -18.00 28.36 -39.46
CA ASP A 538 -18.15 28.15 -40.90
C ASP A 538 -19.61 28.28 -41.37
N GLY A 539 -19.82 29.09 -42.40
CA GLY A 539 -21.09 29.24 -43.11
C GLY A 539 -22.22 29.83 -42.27
N ALA A 540 -21.92 30.47 -41.13
CA ALA A 540 -22.95 30.98 -40.21
C ALA A 540 -24.02 31.84 -40.90
N LEU A 541 -23.67 32.73 -41.84
CA LEU A 541 -24.60 33.54 -42.65
C LEU A 541 -24.54 33.20 -44.16
N TYR A 542 -24.04 32.02 -44.53
CA TYR A 542 -23.94 31.60 -45.92
C TYR A 542 -25.31 31.47 -46.59
N ALA A 543 -25.43 31.91 -47.84
CA ALA A 543 -26.66 31.88 -48.62
C ALA A 543 -27.85 32.56 -47.92
N CYS A 544 -27.59 33.62 -47.14
CA CYS A 544 -28.65 34.50 -46.67
C CYS A 544 -29.10 35.45 -47.80
N LEU A 545 -29.90 34.92 -48.74
CA LEU A 545 -30.15 35.49 -50.07
C LEU A 545 -30.81 36.89 -50.10
N LYS A 546 -31.34 37.35 -48.96
CA LYS A 546 -31.95 38.70 -48.83
C LYS A 546 -31.22 39.60 -47.83
N LEU A 547 -30.17 39.12 -47.18
CA LEU A 547 -29.47 39.86 -46.13
C LEU A 547 -28.72 41.05 -46.76
N LYS A 548 -29.12 42.27 -46.39
CA LYS A 548 -28.55 43.54 -46.87
C LYS A 548 -27.67 44.22 -45.84
N THR A 549 -28.01 44.07 -44.57
CA THR A 549 -27.34 44.78 -43.47
C THR A 549 -26.87 43.78 -42.41
N VAL A 550 -25.57 43.79 -42.15
CA VAL A 550 -24.93 43.04 -41.06
C VAL A 550 -23.96 43.98 -40.36
N ASN A 551 -24.19 44.26 -39.08
CA ASN A 551 -23.23 44.99 -38.27
C ASN A 551 -22.25 43.98 -37.68
N ILE A 552 -21.01 43.97 -38.18
CA ILE A 552 -19.95 43.06 -37.72
C ILE A 552 -19.28 43.70 -36.49
N PRO A 553 -19.38 43.10 -35.28
CA PRO A 553 -18.90 43.74 -34.07
C PRO A 553 -17.36 43.74 -34.00
N SER A 554 -16.81 44.79 -33.38
CA SER A 554 -15.36 44.97 -33.23
C SER A 554 -14.68 43.97 -32.30
N THR A 555 -15.46 43.17 -31.57
CA THR A 555 -14.97 42.16 -30.62
C THR A 555 -14.67 40.81 -31.26
N LEU A 556 -14.98 40.63 -32.55
CA LEU A 556 -14.69 39.37 -33.24
C LEU A 556 -13.19 39.15 -33.34
N THR A 557 -12.77 37.94 -32.94
CA THR A 557 -11.40 37.47 -33.05
C THR A 557 -11.25 36.38 -34.10
N SER A 558 -12.36 35.77 -34.53
CA SER A 558 -12.36 34.69 -35.54
C SER A 558 -13.65 34.68 -36.36
N ILE A 559 -13.49 34.53 -37.69
CA ILE A 559 -14.59 34.40 -38.65
C ILE A 559 -14.27 33.24 -39.60
N GLY A 560 -15.13 32.22 -39.62
CA GLY A 560 -14.95 31.03 -40.44
C GLY A 560 -15.27 31.21 -41.92
N ASN A 561 -15.20 30.10 -42.63
CA ASN A 561 -15.37 30.05 -44.09
C ASN A 561 -16.79 30.47 -44.51
N ALA A 562 -16.90 30.99 -45.73
CA ALA A 562 -18.17 31.25 -46.41
C ALA A 562 -19.16 32.11 -45.61
N PHE A 563 -18.65 33.01 -44.76
CA PHE A 563 -19.46 33.76 -43.80
C PHE A 563 -20.66 34.46 -44.44
N LEU A 564 -20.44 35.29 -45.47
CA LEU A 564 -21.49 36.10 -46.13
C LEU A 564 -21.73 35.70 -47.59
N GLY A 565 -21.18 34.58 -48.05
CA GLY A 565 -21.35 34.13 -49.44
C GLY A 565 -22.82 34.10 -49.87
N TYR A 566 -23.11 34.56 -51.09
CA TYR A 566 -24.42 34.72 -51.73
C TYR A 566 -25.38 35.71 -51.05
N SER A 567 -24.94 36.45 -50.03
CA SER A 567 -25.76 37.50 -49.43
C SER A 567 -25.92 38.72 -50.36
N LYS A 568 -26.78 39.65 -49.96
CA LYS A 568 -27.04 40.92 -50.68
C LYS A 568 -26.52 42.12 -49.89
N VAL A 569 -25.49 41.91 -49.08
CA VAL A 569 -24.85 42.96 -48.30
C VAL A 569 -24.31 44.03 -49.22
N GLU A 570 -24.54 45.30 -48.86
CA GLU A 570 -24.08 46.44 -49.65
C GLU A 570 -22.74 46.99 -49.16
N ASP A 571 -22.50 46.94 -47.85
CA ASP A 571 -21.31 47.48 -47.22
C ASP A 571 -20.82 46.47 -46.18
N VAL A 572 -19.53 46.14 -46.24
CA VAL A 572 -18.92 45.19 -45.31
C VAL A 572 -17.66 45.79 -44.74
N LYS A 573 -17.63 45.89 -43.41
CA LYS A 573 -16.46 46.33 -42.64
C LYS A 573 -15.97 45.18 -41.79
N ILE A 574 -14.75 44.74 -42.07
CA ILE A 574 -14.08 43.70 -41.28
C ILE A 574 -13.43 44.38 -40.06
N PRO A 575 -13.63 43.85 -38.84
CA PRO A 575 -13.14 44.47 -37.62
C PRO A 575 -11.63 44.30 -37.48
N GLU A 576 -11.02 45.22 -36.73
CA GLU A 576 -9.61 45.17 -36.38
C GLU A 576 -9.30 43.94 -35.50
N GLY A 577 -8.10 43.38 -35.65
CA GLY A 577 -7.70 42.15 -34.97
C GLY A 577 -7.89 40.88 -35.82
N ILE A 578 -8.68 40.94 -36.89
CA ILE A 578 -8.78 39.86 -37.87
C ILE A 578 -7.54 39.85 -38.76
N THR A 579 -6.81 38.74 -38.73
CA THR A 579 -5.56 38.54 -39.50
C THR A 579 -5.77 37.74 -40.78
N LYS A 580 -6.86 36.94 -40.85
CA LYS A 580 -7.18 36.08 -41.98
C LYS A 580 -8.67 36.11 -42.29
N LEU A 581 -9.00 36.15 -43.57
CA LEU A 581 -10.35 35.91 -44.09
C LEU A 581 -10.36 34.60 -44.87
N ASP A 582 -11.28 33.70 -44.56
CA ASP A 582 -11.25 32.33 -45.05
C ASP A 582 -11.96 32.12 -46.41
N HIS A 583 -12.02 30.87 -46.89
CA HIS A 583 -12.56 30.52 -48.21
C HIS A 583 -13.98 31.08 -48.44
N MET A 584 -14.24 31.64 -49.63
CA MET A 584 -15.58 32.12 -50.05
C MET A 584 -16.22 33.22 -49.17
N PHE A 585 -15.42 34.00 -48.44
CA PHE A 585 -15.90 34.97 -47.46
C PHE A 585 -17.08 35.87 -47.93
N LEU A 586 -16.95 36.48 -49.12
CA LEU A 586 -17.98 37.31 -49.80
C LEU A 586 -18.30 36.78 -51.21
N TYR A 587 -18.20 35.46 -51.42
CA TYR A 587 -18.49 34.84 -52.71
C TYR A 587 -19.88 35.24 -53.23
N GLU A 588 -20.00 35.72 -54.46
CA GLU A 588 -21.26 36.11 -55.10
C GLU A 588 -22.11 37.14 -54.31
N CYS A 589 -21.47 38.02 -53.55
CA CYS A 589 -22.13 39.19 -52.95
C CYS A 589 -22.38 40.26 -54.02
N THR A 590 -23.29 39.99 -54.97
CA THR A 590 -23.52 40.81 -56.18
C THR A 590 -24.05 42.23 -55.93
N LYS A 591 -24.33 42.58 -54.67
CA LYS A 591 -24.78 43.92 -54.25
C LYS A 591 -23.75 44.68 -53.42
N LEU A 592 -22.61 44.06 -53.11
CA LEU A 592 -21.53 44.68 -52.35
C LEU A 592 -20.97 45.86 -53.13
N LYS A 593 -21.04 47.05 -52.55
CA LYS A 593 -20.53 48.33 -53.06
C LYS A 593 -19.21 48.71 -52.39
N THR A 594 -19.13 48.53 -51.08
CA THR A 594 -17.94 48.89 -50.31
C THR A 594 -17.43 47.74 -49.44
N LEU A 595 -16.11 47.59 -49.40
CA LEU A 595 -15.41 46.63 -48.56
C LEU A 595 -14.30 47.35 -47.79
N GLU A 596 -14.33 47.29 -46.46
CA GLU A 596 -13.28 47.77 -45.57
C GLU A 596 -12.54 46.59 -44.93
N LEU A 597 -11.23 46.54 -45.12
CA LEU A 597 -10.32 45.53 -44.58
C LEU A 597 -9.40 46.16 -43.51
N PRO A 598 -9.18 45.49 -42.37
CA PRO A 598 -8.47 46.04 -41.21
C PRO A 598 -6.97 46.17 -41.47
N SER A 599 -6.27 46.88 -40.58
CA SER A 599 -4.82 47.04 -40.68
C SER A 599 -4.07 45.76 -40.31
N THR A 600 -4.69 44.90 -39.50
CA THR A 600 -4.17 43.58 -39.08
C THR A 600 -4.26 42.48 -40.14
N LEU A 601 -4.96 42.69 -41.26
CA LEU A 601 -5.16 41.63 -42.24
C LEU A 601 -3.85 41.28 -42.95
N THR A 602 -3.45 40.00 -42.92
CA THR A 602 -2.22 39.53 -43.55
C THR A 602 -2.49 38.67 -44.78
N GLU A 603 -3.59 37.89 -44.78
CA GLU A 603 -3.91 36.99 -45.87
C GLU A 603 -5.42 36.72 -46.02
N THR A 604 -5.79 36.20 -47.20
CA THR A 604 -7.14 35.72 -47.48
C THR A 604 -7.11 34.35 -48.15
N GLY A 605 -8.12 33.53 -47.87
CA GLY A 605 -8.37 32.26 -48.53
C GLY A 605 -8.83 32.45 -49.97
N THR A 606 -9.11 31.33 -50.65
CA THR A 606 -9.55 31.37 -52.04
C THR A 606 -10.94 31.98 -52.17
N ASN A 607 -11.18 32.67 -53.29
CA ASN A 607 -12.49 33.23 -53.67
C ASN A 607 -13.07 34.30 -52.73
N LEU A 608 -12.24 35.19 -52.17
CA LEU A 608 -12.65 36.25 -51.22
C LEU A 608 -13.90 37.04 -51.67
N CYS A 609 -13.89 37.58 -52.89
CA CYS A 609 -14.98 38.40 -53.44
C CYS A 609 -15.25 38.09 -54.93
N VAL A 610 -15.46 36.81 -55.24
CA VAL A 610 -15.79 36.38 -56.61
C VAL A 610 -17.18 36.92 -56.99
N ASN A 611 -17.33 37.43 -58.21
CA ASN A 611 -18.58 37.94 -58.78
C ASN A 611 -19.26 39.03 -57.93
N CYS A 612 -18.47 39.80 -57.17
CA CYS A 612 -18.91 41.03 -56.51
C CYS A 612 -19.08 42.18 -57.51
N THR A 613 -19.97 42.02 -58.50
CA THR A 613 -20.05 42.88 -59.70
C THR A 613 -20.47 44.33 -59.44
N ALA A 614 -21.02 44.64 -58.26
CA ALA A 614 -21.40 45.98 -57.86
C ALA A 614 -20.31 46.73 -57.08
N LEU A 615 -19.13 46.14 -56.87
CA LEU A 615 -18.08 46.70 -56.03
C LEU A 615 -17.56 48.00 -56.63
N GLN A 616 -17.53 49.06 -55.82
CA GLN A 616 -17.12 50.41 -56.23
C GLN A 616 -15.87 50.88 -55.51
N SER A 617 -15.72 50.49 -54.24
CA SER A 617 -14.59 50.90 -53.42
C SER A 617 -14.11 49.78 -52.51
N VAL A 618 -12.79 49.62 -52.42
CA VAL A 618 -12.12 48.82 -51.39
C VAL A 618 -11.22 49.74 -50.59
N THR A 619 -11.37 49.71 -49.28
CA THR A 619 -10.47 50.35 -48.32
C THR A 619 -9.68 49.25 -47.64
N CYS A 620 -8.35 49.25 -47.77
CA CYS A 620 -7.49 48.30 -47.08
C CYS A 620 -6.49 49.07 -46.22
N MET A 621 -6.57 48.90 -44.89
CA MET A 621 -5.73 49.65 -43.94
C MET A 621 -4.38 48.96 -43.65
N ALA A 622 -4.11 47.81 -44.24
CA ALA A 622 -2.88 47.07 -44.01
C ALA A 622 -1.66 47.80 -44.61
N ALA A 623 -0.58 47.90 -43.83
CA ALA A 623 0.64 48.55 -44.28
C ALA A 623 1.35 47.74 -45.39
N THR A 624 1.26 46.42 -45.31
CA THR A 624 1.74 45.49 -46.34
C THR A 624 0.52 44.91 -47.07
N PRO A 625 0.50 44.90 -48.42
CA PRO A 625 -0.59 44.29 -49.18
C PRO A 625 -0.88 42.85 -48.69
N PRO A 626 -2.11 42.54 -48.24
CA PRO A 626 -2.45 41.20 -47.81
C PRO A 626 -2.30 40.20 -48.95
N ALA A 627 -1.80 39.00 -48.64
CA ALA A 627 -1.70 37.92 -49.61
C ALA A 627 -3.11 37.45 -50.00
N LEU A 628 -3.46 37.59 -51.29
CA LEU A 628 -4.77 37.23 -51.80
C LEU A 628 -4.79 35.79 -52.30
N GLY A 629 -5.72 34.99 -51.79
CA GLY A 629 -5.92 33.62 -52.25
C GLY A 629 -6.44 33.56 -53.70
N GLY A 630 -6.25 32.42 -54.35
CA GLY A 630 -6.68 32.18 -55.73
C GLY A 630 -8.14 32.56 -55.97
N GLY A 631 -8.40 33.28 -57.06
CA GLY A 631 -9.75 33.74 -57.43
C GLY A 631 -10.25 34.97 -56.67
N ALA A 632 -9.46 35.59 -55.80
CA ALA A 632 -9.84 36.86 -55.18
C ALA A 632 -10.23 37.89 -56.24
N PHE A 633 -11.40 38.53 -56.05
CA PHE A 633 -12.00 39.49 -56.98
C PHE A 633 -12.26 38.98 -58.42
N SER A 634 -12.23 37.67 -58.68
CA SER A 634 -12.59 37.14 -60.00
C SER A 634 -14.01 37.55 -60.39
N GLY A 635 -14.21 37.98 -61.63
CA GLY A 635 -15.50 38.51 -62.08
C GLY A 635 -15.81 39.95 -61.64
N VAL A 636 -14.87 40.64 -60.98
CA VAL A 636 -14.96 42.09 -60.68
C VAL A 636 -14.13 42.87 -61.70
N VAL A 637 -14.67 43.98 -62.21
CA VAL A 637 -13.95 44.88 -63.12
C VAL A 637 -13.07 45.83 -62.30
N LEU A 638 -11.92 45.34 -61.83
CA LEU A 638 -11.03 46.05 -60.89
C LEU A 638 -10.58 47.43 -61.39
N ALA A 639 -10.40 47.62 -62.69
CA ALA A 639 -10.05 48.92 -63.28
C ALA A 639 -11.09 50.03 -63.03
N GLY A 640 -12.33 49.67 -62.66
CA GLY A 640 -13.39 50.60 -62.25
C GLY A 640 -13.51 50.81 -60.74
N VAL A 641 -12.82 50.00 -59.93
CA VAL A 641 -12.95 49.98 -58.46
C VAL A 641 -11.90 50.87 -57.82
N THR A 642 -12.34 51.82 -56.99
CA THR A 642 -11.44 52.70 -56.23
C THR A 642 -10.76 51.93 -55.11
N LEU A 643 -9.43 51.94 -55.08
CA LEU A 643 -8.65 51.37 -53.98
C LEU A 643 -8.12 52.49 -53.08
N LYS A 644 -8.40 52.39 -51.77
CA LYS A 644 -7.87 53.29 -50.73
C LYS A 644 -6.92 52.52 -49.82
N VAL A 645 -5.68 53.00 -49.68
CA VAL A 645 -4.60 52.35 -48.90
C VAL A 645 -3.76 53.38 -48.14
N PRO A 646 -3.02 53.00 -47.08
CA PRO A 646 -2.12 53.93 -46.38
C PRO A 646 -1.15 54.61 -47.33
N SER A 647 -0.93 55.91 -47.14
CA SER A 647 -0.06 56.73 -47.99
C SER A 647 1.34 56.13 -48.18
N ALA A 648 1.93 55.61 -47.11
CA ALA A 648 3.23 54.94 -47.13
C ALA A 648 3.26 53.62 -47.92
N SER A 649 2.10 53.02 -48.18
CA SER A 649 1.97 51.67 -48.76
C SER A 649 1.61 51.66 -50.24
N VAL A 650 1.30 52.82 -50.83
CA VAL A 650 0.83 52.93 -52.23
C VAL A 650 1.73 52.19 -53.21
N SER A 651 3.06 52.36 -53.11
CA SER A 651 4.02 51.69 -53.99
C SER A 651 4.00 50.17 -53.86
N ALA A 652 3.83 49.64 -52.65
CA ALA A 652 3.77 48.19 -52.42
C ALA A 652 2.50 47.58 -53.05
N TYR A 653 1.35 48.22 -52.90
CA TYR A 653 0.10 47.78 -53.53
C TYR A 653 0.16 47.85 -55.07
N GLN A 654 0.94 48.77 -55.64
CA GLN A 654 1.11 48.89 -57.09
C GLN A 654 1.98 47.78 -57.70
N SER A 655 2.82 47.12 -56.90
CA SER A 655 3.64 45.98 -57.34
C SER A 655 2.97 44.62 -57.08
N GLU A 656 2.03 44.54 -56.14
CA GLU A 656 1.45 43.27 -55.70
C GLU A 656 0.38 42.73 -56.66
N SER A 657 0.33 41.40 -56.80
CA SER A 657 -0.63 40.72 -57.67
C SER A 657 -2.08 41.02 -57.27
N ILE A 658 -2.97 41.17 -58.27
CA ILE A 658 -4.39 41.56 -58.14
C ILE A 658 -4.57 43.01 -57.63
N TRP A 659 -3.87 43.43 -56.59
CA TRP A 659 -3.91 44.80 -56.06
C TRP A 659 -3.51 45.84 -57.11
N LYS A 660 -2.50 45.54 -57.93
CA LYS A 660 -2.03 46.41 -59.03
C LYS A 660 -3.07 46.66 -60.14
N ASP A 661 -4.11 45.82 -60.22
CA ASP A 661 -5.13 45.84 -61.28
C ASP A 661 -6.34 46.73 -60.92
N PHE A 662 -6.38 47.30 -59.72
CA PHE A 662 -7.38 48.29 -59.31
C PHE A 662 -7.23 49.62 -60.04
N LYS A 663 -8.30 50.44 -60.05
CA LYS A 663 -8.32 51.77 -60.66
C LYS A 663 -7.19 52.66 -60.15
N LYS A 664 -6.44 53.27 -61.06
CA LYS A 664 -5.37 54.23 -60.76
C LYS A 664 -5.84 55.69 -60.98
N PRO A 665 -5.28 56.68 -60.25
CA PRO A 665 -4.39 56.52 -59.10
C PRO A 665 -5.13 55.94 -57.88
N PHE A 666 -4.39 55.24 -57.00
CA PHE A 666 -4.93 54.82 -55.71
C PHE A 666 -5.17 56.04 -54.83
N VAL A 667 -6.18 55.97 -53.96
CA VAL A 667 -6.48 57.04 -52.99
C VAL A 667 -5.63 56.80 -51.74
N ALA A 668 -4.70 57.70 -51.46
CA ALA A 668 -3.89 57.64 -50.25
C ALA A 668 -4.72 58.02 -49.02
N LEU A 669 -4.67 57.16 -48.00
CA LEU A 669 -5.21 57.42 -46.67
C LEU A 669 -4.11 58.01 -45.77
N PRO A 670 -4.48 58.85 -44.79
CA PRO A 670 -3.54 59.39 -43.81
C PRO A 670 -2.70 58.32 -43.12
#